data_AF-A0A956Y6F9-F1
#
_entry.id   AF-A0A956Y6F9-F1
#
_cell.length_a   1.000
_cell.length_b   1.000
_cell.length_c   1.000
_cell.angle_alpha   90.00
_cell.angle_beta   90.00
_cell.angle_gamma   90.00
#
_symmetry.space_group_name_H-M   'P 1'
#
loop_
_entity.id
_entity.type
_entity.pdbx_description
1 polymer ?
#
loop_
_entity_poly.entity_id
_entity_poly.type
_entity_poly.pdbx_seq_one_letter_code
_entity_poly.pdbx_strand_id
1 'polypeptide(L)'
;REKIGQYQDTFGADNFYLEIQPHDIELLHTLNNWLIDYRKSGHTDVGLLATNDMHYVRADDTDTHDTLLCIQTSSRKNETDRMMLEPLGSYYMKSAQEMRAAFKGVPENMIVEGFANSLKIAEMCDVELENDGYHLPVFPVPGGMDEGVYLRYLVEMGMNWRYDENWRDDSVLNERVERELGIIGNMGFNTYFLIVWDLCEFARRADIWWNVRGSGAGSVVAYSLGITSIDPIQNSLLFERFLNPGRVSMPDIDLDYPDDRRAEMIAYAADKYGTDKVAAIITFGTMGAKAAVRDVGRAMDVDLAKINIAASMIPTEARQKSIQEYIDINPELKQLYERDREIKQVMDTAMKLQGMTRHASTHAAGVIISDRPLDEYIPLHRITGTDPSGGSLKAVTQFPMETAESIGLLKVDFLGLSTLTILRKACDLIAQHQDIRYTMANIPYRHDDPRLTDQQVEMLDDAFAMMGRGETVGVFQVESPGMQSMLRGMRPTKFENIVAGISLYRPGPMDFIPHYNERLHGREEVPYLHNKLEPILKETFGIIVYQEQIMQIAGQLFGYALGEADLMRKAVSKKKEADLLKHRKIFLERGPEHEVDEETADKIFEEIKFFANYGFNKAHASDYAVITVQTAFLKCQYPEEYMTALLCVQFDDSAKVATFLEECRRLNIPILPPDINYSQLDFDIETMPDGRRGIRFGMAAIKNAGVAALQHIIDCRNENGRFESLEDFCHQVDLRAVGKRALESLIKVGAVPFGDRDALHESLDRIVGFSTEYHKAQEVGQMSLFGGDMGVDEETLYIPPAKDPVRPRDMLGWEKELLGLYVTGRPVDRHRDKFAAMSNLHVVNDLKANAEAMHEKPVRVAGEIVSLRKIITRTNTQMAILQVEDWHETAGTIEVVLFPRTWDKVVDYFEEHHQRQPVESDLVVVNGVFDISRGDPQIKADMVDDQFQVMTPEDIAALADQQERDLAWRHEPDLPAAVTNADESPFLFDEETGELAQDAPEPEPAPVADVVPASYSPNSPSIEPQFGASDEVVEEDAAQETAANGSSAQNGHNGHIEMTFDDDPADDEPAPAWTEEIRLDDGDENPFADIDNRGMIHRHITVQFPRSNDAEKDRRRLRRLHNLLIKYPGTDTFDIRLTGKPRDITISYPQQTTGFCQDLLTDLERIVGEENVIIIEDEPHIQDAS
;
A
#
# COMPACT_ATOMS: atom_id res chain seq x y z
N ARG A 1 13.39 -2.92 -54.41
CA ARG A 1 13.17 -4.07 -55.32
C ARG A 1 13.61 -5.37 -54.65
N GLU A 2 14.90 -5.56 -54.36
CA GLU A 2 15.39 -6.76 -53.64
C GLU A 2 14.64 -7.00 -52.31
N LYS A 3 14.55 -5.97 -51.45
CA LYS A 3 13.75 -6.06 -50.21
C LYS A 3 12.27 -6.36 -50.44
N ILE A 4 11.69 -5.88 -51.55
CA ILE A 4 10.28 -6.15 -51.88
C ILE A 4 10.11 -7.63 -52.22
N GLY A 5 11.03 -8.19 -53.03
CA GLY A 5 11.06 -9.63 -53.31
C GLY A 5 11.22 -10.44 -52.03
N GLN A 6 12.16 -10.06 -51.16
CA GLN A 6 12.36 -10.73 -49.86
C GLN A 6 11.11 -10.72 -48.98
N TYR A 7 10.42 -9.57 -48.86
CA TYR A 7 9.17 -9.50 -48.09
C TYR A 7 8.04 -10.30 -48.72
N GLN A 8 7.94 -10.30 -50.05
CA GLN A 8 6.95 -11.09 -50.77
C GLN A 8 7.21 -12.60 -50.63
N ASP A 9 8.47 -13.03 -50.65
CA ASP A 9 8.87 -14.42 -50.39
C ASP A 9 8.59 -14.83 -48.93
N THR A 10 8.68 -13.89 -47.99
CA THR A 10 8.49 -14.15 -46.54
C THR A 10 7.02 -14.18 -46.15
N PHE A 11 6.24 -13.18 -46.52
CA PHE A 11 4.83 -13.03 -46.12
C PHE A 11 3.85 -13.66 -47.11
N GLY A 12 4.30 -13.92 -48.35
CA GLY A 12 3.45 -14.38 -49.44
C GLY A 12 2.93 -13.22 -50.31
N ALA A 13 2.58 -13.54 -51.56
CA ALA A 13 2.14 -12.54 -52.55
C ALA A 13 0.83 -11.83 -52.16
N ASP A 14 -0.04 -12.49 -51.40
CA ASP A 14 -1.35 -11.97 -50.99
C ASP A 14 -1.34 -11.25 -49.62
N ASN A 15 -0.23 -11.29 -48.87
CA ASN A 15 -0.14 -10.71 -47.51
C ASN A 15 0.89 -9.58 -47.41
N PHE A 16 1.48 -9.16 -48.53
CA PHE A 16 2.39 -8.03 -48.59
C PHE A 16 1.84 -6.97 -49.55
N TYR A 17 1.87 -5.70 -49.13
CA TYR A 17 1.33 -4.57 -49.88
C TYR A 17 2.30 -3.40 -49.89
N LEU A 18 2.23 -2.56 -50.94
CA LEU A 18 2.98 -1.31 -51.01
C LEU A 18 2.13 -0.17 -50.44
N GLU A 19 2.44 0.26 -49.23
CA GLU A 19 1.76 1.36 -48.56
C GLU A 19 2.08 2.71 -49.21
N ILE A 20 1.04 3.51 -49.48
CA ILE A 20 1.12 4.90 -49.92
C ILE A 20 0.37 5.80 -48.94
N GLN A 21 0.96 6.94 -48.60
CA GLN A 21 0.46 7.91 -47.62
C GLN A 21 0.40 9.33 -48.21
N PRO A 22 -0.58 10.19 -47.85
CA PRO A 22 -0.84 11.44 -48.56
C PRO A 22 -0.28 12.70 -47.86
N HIS A 23 0.73 12.57 -46.99
CA HIS A 23 1.31 13.73 -46.29
C HIS A 23 2.15 14.59 -47.26
N ASP A 24 2.11 15.92 -47.11
CA ASP A 24 2.82 16.85 -47.99
C ASP A 24 4.31 16.93 -47.63
N ILE A 25 5.02 15.83 -47.89
CA ILE A 25 6.45 15.64 -47.63
C ILE A 25 7.10 15.30 -48.96
N GLU A 26 8.09 16.09 -49.39
CA GLU A 26 8.74 15.95 -50.71
C GLU A 26 9.29 14.53 -50.94
N LEU A 27 9.90 13.94 -49.92
CA LEU A 27 10.40 12.57 -49.96
C LEU A 27 9.27 11.54 -50.16
N LEU A 28 8.12 11.77 -49.52
CA LEU A 28 6.95 10.89 -49.62
C LEU A 28 6.30 10.98 -51.00
N HIS A 29 6.19 12.18 -51.59
CA HIS A 29 5.74 12.34 -52.98
C HIS A 29 6.64 11.59 -53.97
N THR A 30 7.96 11.69 -53.78
CA THR A 30 8.94 10.99 -54.60
C THR A 30 8.81 9.47 -54.44
N LEU A 31 8.66 8.99 -53.20
CA LEU A 31 8.50 7.57 -52.89
C LEU A 31 7.18 7.00 -53.44
N ASN A 32 6.05 7.68 -53.22
CA ASN A 32 4.73 7.27 -53.72
C ASN A 32 4.74 7.14 -55.24
N ASN A 33 5.30 8.13 -55.97
CA ASN A 33 5.41 8.07 -57.42
C ASN A 33 6.27 6.87 -57.87
N TRP A 34 7.38 6.62 -57.18
CA TRP A 34 8.22 5.47 -57.46
C TRP A 34 7.50 4.14 -57.20
N LEU A 35 6.75 4.00 -56.11
CA LEU A 35 5.96 2.80 -55.77
C LEU A 35 4.86 2.55 -56.81
N ILE A 36 4.16 3.60 -57.21
CA ILE A 36 3.11 3.55 -58.25
C ILE A 36 3.71 3.12 -59.60
N ASP A 37 4.83 3.71 -60.00
CA ASP A 37 5.48 3.38 -61.27
C ASP A 37 6.10 1.98 -61.23
N TYR A 38 6.61 1.55 -60.08
CA TYR A 38 7.06 0.19 -59.88
C TYR A 38 5.90 -0.81 -60.01
N ARG A 39 4.74 -0.54 -59.41
CA ARG A 39 3.52 -1.35 -59.59
C ARG A 39 3.08 -1.39 -61.06
N LYS A 40 3.03 -0.25 -61.76
CA LYS A 40 2.67 -0.18 -63.19
C LYS A 40 3.61 -0.98 -64.09
N SER A 41 4.88 -1.07 -63.72
CA SER A 41 5.90 -1.69 -64.57
C SER A 41 5.74 -3.22 -64.71
N GLY A 42 4.86 -3.84 -63.92
CA GLY A 42 4.59 -5.29 -63.98
C GLY A 42 5.73 -6.17 -63.48
N HIS A 43 6.77 -5.58 -62.85
CA HIS A 43 7.90 -6.34 -62.30
C HIS A 43 7.52 -7.09 -61.01
N THR A 44 6.39 -6.74 -60.38
CA THR A 44 5.80 -7.45 -59.23
C THR A 44 4.28 -7.40 -59.33
N ASP A 45 3.61 -8.36 -58.69
CA ASP A 45 2.16 -8.37 -58.56
C ASP A 45 1.66 -7.85 -57.20
N VAL A 46 2.51 -7.06 -56.51
CA VAL A 46 2.20 -6.55 -55.17
C VAL A 46 1.20 -5.40 -55.26
N GLY A 47 0.05 -5.53 -54.60
CA GLY A 47 -0.99 -4.50 -54.58
C GLY A 47 -0.58 -3.21 -53.83
N LEU A 48 -1.23 -2.09 -54.14
CA LEU A 48 -1.10 -0.84 -53.37
C LEU A 48 -2.02 -0.84 -52.15
N LEU A 49 -1.63 -0.17 -51.07
CA LEU A 49 -2.46 0.03 -49.87
C LEU A 49 -2.47 1.52 -49.50
N ALA A 50 -3.63 2.13 -49.30
CA ALA A 50 -3.74 3.54 -48.93
C ALA A 50 -4.03 3.71 -47.43
N THR A 51 -3.20 4.52 -46.75
CA THR A 51 -3.27 4.80 -45.30
C THR A 51 -2.99 6.28 -45.00
N ASN A 52 -3.09 6.71 -43.74
CA ASN A 52 -2.88 8.11 -43.31
C ASN A 52 -2.03 8.28 -42.04
N ASP A 53 -1.45 7.21 -41.50
CA ASP A 53 -0.60 7.25 -40.30
C ASP A 53 -1.14 8.14 -39.16
N MET A 54 -2.40 7.93 -38.77
CA MET A 54 -3.08 8.84 -37.85
C MET A 54 -2.50 8.76 -36.42
N HIS A 55 -2.30 9.93 -35.79
CA HIS A 55 -1.77 10.09 -34.44
C HIS A 55 -2.74 10.82 -33.49
N TYR A 56 -3.77 11.50 -34.02
CA TYR A 56 -4.79 12.20 -33.25
C TYR A 56 -6.15 12.15 -33.95
N VAL A 57 -7.23 12.47 -33.23
CA VAL A 57 -8.59 12.24 -33.74
C VAL A 57 -9.02 13.36 -34.69
N ARG A 58 -8.91 14.63 -34.26
CA ARG A 58 -9.39 15.79 -35.04
C ARG A 58 -8.23 16.68 -35.49
N ALA A 59 -8.39 17.38 -36.61
CA ALA A 59 -7.39 18.33 -37.10
C ALA A 59 -6.99 19.39 -36.03
N ASP A 60 -7.95 19.84 -35.22
CA ASP A 60 -7.74 20.83 -34.14
C ASP A 60 -6.89 20.32 -32.96
N ASP A 61 -6.60 19.02 -32.88
CA ASP A 61 -5.77 18.43 -31.82
C ASP A 61 -4.26 18.46 -32.14
N THR A 62 -3.90 19.02 -33.29
CA THR A 62 -2.50 19.15 -33.74
C THR A 62 -1.60 19.82 -32.70
N ASP A 63 -2.02 20.96 -32.14
CA ASP A 63 -1.22 21.69 -31.14
C ASP A 63 -1.11 20.94 -29.80
N THR A 64 -2.14 20.17 -29.45
CA THR A 64 -2.17 19.32 -28.26
C THR A 64 -1.22 18.14 -28.42
N HIS A 65 -1.24 17.47 -29.58
CA HIS A 65 -0.29 16.41 -29.91
C HIS A 65 1.16 16.91 -29.93
N ASP A 66 1.39 18.10 -30.51
CA ASP A 66 2.71 18.74 -30.49
C ASP A 66 3.22 19.02 -29.06
N THR A 67 2.33 19.46 -28.17
CA THR A 67 2.64 19.60 -26.74
C THR A 67 3.00 18.26 -26.11
N LEU A 68 2.26 17.19 -26.44
CA LEU A 68 2.52 15.85 -25.93
C LEU A 68 3.91 15.35 -26.32
N LEU A 69 4.34 15.57 -27.57
CA LEU A 69 5.71 15.25 -28.02
C LEU A 69 6.78 16.03 -27.26
N CYS A 70 6.54 17.32 -26.99
CA CYS A 70 7.44 18.14 -26.18
C CYS A 70 7.57 17.59 -24.76
N ILE A 71 6.46 17.17 -24.15
CA ILE A 71 6.46 16.53 -22.82
C ILE A 71 7.28 15.24 -22.83
N GLN A 72 7.08 14.37 -23.83
CA GLN A 72 7.78 13.09 -23.94
C GLN A 72 9.29 13.26 -24.16
N THR A 73 9.68 14.21 -24.99
CA THR A 73 11.09 14.47 -25.32
C THR A 73 11.79 15.42 -24.34
N SER A 74 11.07 15.91 -23.33
CA SER A 74 11.55 16.95 -22.40
C SER A 74 12.03 18.23 -23.11
N SER A 75 11.44 18.55 -24.27
CA SER A 75 11.73 19.73 -25.09
C SER A 75 10.72 20.85 -24.82
N ARG A 76 11.03 22.06 -25.26
CA ARG A 76 10.10 23.21 -25.19
C ARG A 76 9.53 23.53 -26.56
N LYS A 77 8.30 24.04 -26.61
CA LYS A 77 7.63 24.40 -27.88
C LYS A 77 8.38 25.45 -28.70
N ASN A 78 9.16 26.31 -28.05
CA ASN A 78 9.94 27.36 -28.70
C ASN A 78 11.31 26.88 -29.24
N GLU A 79 11.71 25.65 -28.95
CA GLU A 79 12.95 25.05 -29.48
C GLU A 79 12.76 24.68 -30.96
N THR A 80 13.78 24.97 -31.78
CA THR A 80 13.72 24.74 -33.24
C THR A 80 14.17 23.34 -33.66
N ASP A 81 14.96 22.66 -32.84
CA ASP A 81 15.49 21.31 -33.09
C ASP A 81 14.83 20.30 -32.14
N ARG A 82 13.49 20.21 -32.25
CA ARG A 82 12.65 19.34 -31.43
C ARG A 82 11.89 18.36 -32.30
N MET A 83 11.48 17.23 -31.72
CA MET A 83 10.63 16.27 -32.41
C MET A 83 9.26 16.88 -32.71
N MET A 84 8.84 16.85 -33.98
CA MET A 84 7.56 17.35 -34.46
C MET A 84 7.12 16.54 -35.69
N LEU A 85 5.81 16.26 -35.82
CA LEU A 85 5.26 15.62 -37.01
C LEU A 85 4.85 16.69 -38.04
N GLU A 86 5.71 16.88 -39.04
CA GLU A 86 5.44 17.76 -40.17
C GLU A 86 4.82 16.98 -41.35
N PRO A 87 3.88 17.58 -42.12
CA PRO A 87 3.26 18.87 -41.90
C PRO A 87 2.17 18.82 -40.80
N LEU A 88 2.13 19.88 -39.98
CA LEU A 88 1.12 20.05 -38.93
C LEU A 88 -0.30 19.99 -39.51
N GLY A 89 -1.21 19.29 -38.82
CA GLY A 89 -2.60 19.17 -39.26
C GLY A 89 -2.89 18.03 -40.24
N SER A 90 -1.92 17.13 -40.50
CA SER A 90 -2.09 16.06 -41.50
C SER A 90 -2.40 14.68 -40.91
N TYR A 91 -2.01 14.42 -39.66
CA TYR A 91 -2.03 13.10 -39.02
C TYR A 91 -3.31 12.84 -38.19
N TYR A 92 -4.46 13.39 -38.63
CA TYR A 92 -5.75 13.14 -37.99
C TYR A 92 -6.55 12.02 -38.66
N MET A 93 -7.65 11.60 -38.04
CA MET A 93 -8.58 10.64 -38.66
C MET A 93 -9.38 11.30 -39.79
N LYS A 94 -8.86 11.25 -41.02
CA LYS A 94 -9.52 11.79 -42.23
C LYS A 94 -10.76 10.97 -42.62
N SER A 95 -11.79 11.66 -43.08
CA SER A 95 -12.93 11.05 -43.76
C SER A 95 -12.52 10.45 -45.11
N ALA A 96 -13.33 9.53 -45.66
CA ALA A 96 -13.08 8.94 -46.98
C ALA A 96 -12.99 10.01 -48.10
N GLN A 97 -13.71 11.13 -47.95
CA GLN A 97 -13.70 12.25 -48.89
C GLN A 97 -12.39 13.03 -48.81
N GLU A 98 -11.92 13.32 -47.58
CA GLU A 98 -10.63 13.96 -47.35
C GLU A 98 -9.47 13.08 -47.82
N MET A 99 -9.53 11.77 -47.60
CA MET A 99 -8.54 10.82 -48.11
C MET A 99 -8.46 10.84 -49.64
N ARG A 100 -9.60 10.77 -50.34
CA ARG A 100 -9.64 10.91 -51.81
C ARG A 100 -9.06 12.24 -52.28
N ALA A 101 -9.39 13.33 -51.59
CA ALA A 101 -8.86 14.66 -51.92
C ALA A 101 -7.34 14.75 -51.70
N ALA A 102 -6.81 14.09 -50.67
CA ALA A 102 -5.39 14.10 -50.33
C ALA A 102 -4.52 13.34 -51.34
N PHE A 103 -5.08 12.33 -52.02
CA PHE A 103 -4.40 11.60 -53.10
C PHE A 103 -4.61 12.19 -54.52
N LYS A 104 -5.07 13.45 -54.61
CA LYS A 104 -5.29 14.12 -55.89
C LYS A 104 -3.97 14.21 -56.69
N GLY A 105 -3.88 13.46 -57.78
CA GLY A 105 -2.68 13.37 -58.63
C GLY A 105 -2.20 11.93 -58.84
N VAL A 106 -2.63 10.99 -57.99
CA VAL A 106 -2.45 9.55 -58.21
C VAL A 106 -3.46 9.07 -59.27
N PRO A 107 -3.10 8.14 -60.18
CA PRO A 107 -4.04 7.58 -61.14
C PRO A 107 -5.26 6.94 -60.46
N GLU A 108 -6.46 7.29 -60.92
CA GLU A 108 -7.75 6.88 -60.30
C GLU A 108 -7.83 5.37 -60.08
N ASN A 109 -7.43 4.56 -61.05
CA ASN A 109 -7.47 3.10 -60.94
C ASN A 109 -6.56 2.55 -59.83
N MET A 110 -5.41 3.19 -59.60
CA MET A 110 -4.42 2.76 -58.59
C MET A 110 -4.84 3.16 -57.18
N ILE A 111 -5.44 4.34 -57.02
CA ILE A 111 -5.95 4.77 -55.71
C ILE A 111 -7.24 4.02 -55.34
N VAL A 112 -8.09 3.69 -56.33
CA VAL A 112 -9.24 2.81 -56.11
C VAL A 112 -8.79 1.42 -55.68
N GLU A 113 -7.74 0.86 -56.30
CA GLU A 113 -7.09 -0.39 -55.84
C GLU A 113 -6.60 -0.25 -54.38
N GLY A 114 -5.90 0.84 -54.07
CA GLY A 114 -5.41 1.12 -52.71
C GLY A 114 -6.51 1.12 -51.65
N PHE A 115 -7.62 1.81 -51.90
CA PHE A 115 -8.76 1.83 -50.97
C PHE A 115 -9.51 0.50 -50.90
N ALA A 116 -9.65 -0.20 -52.03
CA ALA A 116 -10.26 -1.53 -52.05
C ALA A 116 -9.43 -2.53 -51.25
N ASN A 117 -8.10 -2.45 -51.30
CA ASN A 117 -7.21 -3.27 -50.50
C ASN A 117 -7.29 -2.95 -49.01
N SER A 118 -7.45 -1.67 -48.61
CA SER A 118 -7.68 -1.33 -47.19
C SER A 118 -8.94 -2.01 -46.64
N LEU A 119 -10.03 -2.04 -47.41
CA LEU A 119 -11.26 -2.74 -47.02
C LEU A 119 -11.06 -4.27 -47.03
N LYS A 120 -10.43 -4.81 -48.08
CA LYS A 120 -10.13 -6.24 -48.21
C LYS A 120 -9.33 -6.76 -47.01
N ILE A 121 -8.29 -6.04 -46.58
CA ILE A 121 -7.48 -6.40 -45.42
C ILE A 121 -8.34 -6.39 -44.15
N ALA A 122 -9.16 -5.35 -43.95
CA ALA A 122 -10.05 -5.29 -42.80
C ALA A 122 -11.05 -6.45 -42.75
N GLU A 123 -11.57 -6.88 -43.91
CA GLU A 123 -12.47 -8.04 -44.03
C GLU A 123 -11.75 -9.39 -43.83
N MET A 124 -10.43 -9.46 -44.07
CA MET A 124 -9.62 -10.66 -43.87
C MET A 124 -9.09 -10.83 -42.44
N CYS A 125 -9.08 -9.76 -41.65
CA CYS A 125 -8.59 -9.77 -40.27
C CYS A 125 -9.68 -10.31 -39.32
N ASP A 126 -9.78 -11.63 -39.23
CA ASP A 126 -10.67 -12.35 -38.31
C ASP A 126 -9.88 -12.83 -37.08
N VAL A 127 -9.89 -12.02 -36.01
CA VAL A 127 -9.15 -12.30 -34.77
C VAL A 127 -10.14 -12.29 -33.60
N GLU A 128 -10.41 -13.48 -33.07
CA GLU A 128 -11.22 -13.67 -31.87
C GLU A 128 -10.29 -13.75 -30.64
N LEU A 129 -10.46 -12.81 -29.72
CA LEU A 129 -9.75 -12.77 -28.43
C LEU A 129 -10.58 -13.42 -27.30
N GLU A 130 -11.65 -14.14 -27.65
CA GLU A 130 -12.52 -14.80 -26.68
C GLU A 130 -11.81 -16.02 -26.09
N ASN A 131 -11.80 -16.11 -24.75
CA ASN A 131 -11.27 -17.26 -24.02
C ASN A 131 -12.39 -17.95 -23.26
N ASP A 132 -12.63 -19.21 -23.61
CA ASP A 132 -13.45 -20.12 -22.81
C ASP A 132 -12.63 -20.63 -21.62
N GLY A 133 -12.90 -20.10 -20.43
CA GLY A 133 -12.41 -20.66 -19.16
C GLY A 133 -11.25 -19.92 -18.50
N TYR A 134 -10.65 -20.58 -17.50
CA TYR A 134 -9.55 -20.06 -16.69
C TYR A 134 -8.26 -20.81 -16.98
N HIS A 135 -7.16 -20.08 -17.09
CA HIS A 135 -5.83 -20.61 -17.40
C HIS A 135 -5.00 -20.78 -16.12
N LEU A 136 -5.47 -21.68 -15.25
CA LEU A 136 -4.81 -21.93 -13.96
C LEU A 136 -3.54 -22.78 -14.14
N PRO A 137 -2.43 -22.46 -13.46
CA PRO A 137 -1.22 -23.27 -13.47
C PRO A 137 -1.48 -24.72 -13.08
N VAL A 138 -0.77 -25.65 -13.73
CA VAL A 138 -0.81 -27.07 -13.36
C VAL A 138 -0.17 -27.25 -11.98
N PHE A 139 -0.95 -27.72 -11.01
CA PHE A 139 -0.45 -27.98 -9.66
C PHE A 139 -0.09 -29.47 -9.49
N PRO A 140 1.18 -29.81 -9.22
CA PRO A 140 1.57 -31.21 -9.06
C PRO A 140 1.02 -31.75 -7.73
N VAL A 141 0.13 -32.73 -7.80
CA VAL A 141 -0.46 -33.41 -6.65
C VAL A 141 0.23 -34.76 -6.40
N PRO A 142 0.50 -35.13 -5.13
CA PRO A 142 1.15 -36.40 -4.81
C PRO A 142 0.39 -37.61 -5.34
N GLY A 143 1.12 -38.60 -5.89
CA GLY A 143 0.55 -39.85 -6.38
C GLY A 143 -0.42 -39.71 -7.56
N GLY A 144 -0.48 -38.54 -8.23
CA GLY A 144 -1.42 -38.30 -9.32
C GLY A 144 -2.89 -38.28 -8.88
N MET A 145 -3.16 -37.96 -7.61
CA MET A 145 -4.52 -37.82 -7.08
C MET A 145 -5.30 -36.72 -7.83
N ASP A 146 -6.63 -36.69 -7.67
CA ASP A 146 -7.45 -35.56 -8.10
C ASP A 146 -7.23 -34.35 -7.17
N GLU A 147 -7.21 -33.13 -7.73
CA GLU A 147 -6.96 -31.90 -6.96
C GLU A 147 -8.00 -31.66 -5.86
N GLY A 148 -9.26 -32.04 -6.09
CA GLY A 148 -10.32 -31.95 -5.09
C GLY A 148 -10.15 -32.94 -3.94
N VAL A 149 -9.66 -34.15 -4.24
CA VAL A 149 -9.33 -35.16 -3.22
C VAL A 149 -8.16 -34.69 -2.36
N TYR A 150 -7.10 -34.17 -2.98
CA TYR A 150 -5.95 -33.67 -2.25
C TYR A 150 -6.29 -32.43 -1.42
N LEU A 151 -7.08 -31.50 -1.96
CA LEU A 151 -7.58 -30.33 -1.21
C LEU A 151 -8.38 -30.77 0.02
N ARG A 152 -9.30 -31.73 -0.13
CA ARG A 152 -10.08 -32.26 0.99
C ARG A 152 -9.17 -32.86 2.06
N TYR A 153 -8.19 -33.66 1.67
CA TYR A 153 -7.22 -34.24 2.60
C TYR A 153 -6.50 -33.17 3.43
N LEU A 154 -6.02 -32.10 2.78
CA LEU A 154 -5.37 -30.98 3.48
C LEU A 154 -6.33 -30.24 4.42
N VAL A 155 -7.58 -30.02 4.00
CA VAL A 155 -8.62 -29.40 4.84
C VAL A 155 -8.90 -30.24 6.07
N GLU A 156 -9.01 -31.57 5.95
CA GLU A 156 -9.25 -32.45 7.09
C GLU A 156 -8.10 -32.41 8.09
N MET A 157 -6.85 -32.41 7.61
CA MET A 157 -5.67 -32.22 8.48
C MET A 157 -5.70 -30.86 9.17
N GLY A 158 -6.05 -29.81 8.43
CA GLY A 158 -6.16 -28.45 8.93
C GLY A 158 -7.26 -28.28 9.98
N MET A 159 -8.41 -28.90 9.78
CA MET A 159 -9.51 -28.90 10.73
C MET A 159 -9.14 -29.60 12.03
N ASN A 160 -8.45 -30.74 11.95
CA ASN A 160 -7.92 -31.42 13.13
C ASN A 160 -6.92 -30.54 13.90
N TRP A 161 -6.12 -29.73 13.19
CA TRP A 161 -5.19 -28.78 13.81
C TRP A 161 -5.91 -27.58 14.47
N ARG A 162 -6.99 -27.07 13.88
CA ARG A 162 -7.68 -25.86 14.34
C ARG A 162 -8.78 -26.11 15.39
N TYR A 163 -9.52 -27.21 15.27
CA TYR A 163 -10.74 -27.50 16.03
C TYR A 163 -10.72 -28.89 16.71
N ASP A 164 -9.56 -29.54 16.78
CA ASP A 164 -9.36 -30.91 17.27
C ASP A 164 -10.08 -31.98 16.42
N GLU A 165 -9.76 -33.27 16.62
CA GLU A 165 -10.28 -34.39 15.79
C GLU A 165 -11.81 -34.56 15.84
N ASN A 166 -12.48 -33.99 16.86
CA ASN A 166 -13.92 -34.12 17.08
C ASN A 166 -14.76 -33.10 16.30
N TRP A 167 -14.15 -32.27 15.44
CA TRP A 167 -14.87 -31.24 14.67
C TRP A 167 -16.00 -31.82 13.79
N ARG A 168 -15.90 -33.09 13.40
CA ARG A 168 -16.95 -33.80 12.63
C ARG A 168 -18.22 -34.05 13.42
N ASP A 169 -18.12 -34.11 14.76
CA ASP A 169 -19.28 -34.26 15.64
C ASP A 169 -20.03 -32.93 15.82
N ASP A 170 -19.38 -31.80 15.54
CA ASP A 170 -20.02 -30.50 15.46
C ASP A 170 -20.71 -30.34 14.10
N SER A 171 -22.04 -30.42 14.11
CA SER A 171 -22.86 -30.30 12.90
C SER A 171 -22.63 -28.97 12.17
N VAL A 172 -22.38 -27.87 12.89
CA VAL A 172 -22.20 -26.54 12.28
C VAL A 172 -20.89 -26.48 11.51
N LEU A 173 -19.80 -26.99 12.10
CA LEU A 173 -18.49 -27.06 11.43
C LEU A 173 -18.51 -28.00 10.24
N ASN A 174 -19.03 -29.22 10.42
CA ASN A 174 -19.06 -30.23 9.38
C ASN A 174 -19.91 -29.80 8.18
N GLU A 175 -21.12 -29.26 8.41
CA GLU A 175 -21.96 -28.73 7.34
C GLU A 175 -21.30 -27.56 6.60
N ARG A 176 -20.57 -26.69 7.31
CA ARG A 176 -19.86 -25.57 6.67
C ARG A 176 -18.73 -26.06 5.77
N VAL A 177 -17.90 -26.99 6.23
CA VAL A 177 -16.78 -27.56 5.45
C VAL A 177 -17.29 -28.25 4.20
N GLU A 178 -18.27 -29.14 4.31
CA GLU A 178 -18.83 -29.88 3.16
C GLU A 178 -19.45 -28.94 2.13
N ARG A 179 -20.14 -27.91 2.60
CA ARG A 179 -20.75 -26.91 1.73
C ARG A 179 -19.70 -26.07 0.99
N GLU A 180 -18.66 -25.61 1.68
CA GLU A 180 -17.58 -24.83 1.06
C GLU A 180 -16.80 -25.67 0.04
N LEU A 181 -16.37 -26.89 0.40
CA LEU A 181 -15.70 -27.82 -0.52
C LEU A 181 -16.57 -28.14 -1.74
N GLY A 182 -17.87 -28.36 -1.53
CA GLY A 182 -18.82 -28.58 -2.63
C GLY A 182 -18.91 -27.39 -3.58
N ILE A 183 -18.98 -26.16 -3.07
CA ILE A 183 -19.02 -24.95 -3.91
C ILE A 183 -17.69 -24.76 -4.66
N ILE A 184 -16.54 -24.91 -3.98
CA ILE A 184 -15.20 -24.76 -4.57
C ILE A 184 -15.01 -25.77 -5.71
N GLY A 185 -15.37 -27.04 -5.47
CA GLY A 185 -15.27 -28.10 -6.47
C GLY A 185 -16.19 -27.88 -7.67
N ASN A 186 -17.46 -27.54 -7.43
CA ASN A 186 -18.43 -27.29 -8.52
C ASN A 186 -18.05 -26.10 -9.41
N MET A 187 -17.30 -25.14 -8.87
CA MET A 187 -16.85 -23.96 -9.61
C MET A 187 -15.47 -24.13 -10.27
N GLY A 188 -14.79 -25.26 -10.04
CA GLY A 188 -13.49 -25.56 -10.65
C GLY A 188 -12.31 -24.84 -10.00
N PHE A 189 -12.40 -24.48 -8.72
CA PHE A 189 -11.36 -23.70 -8.03
C PHE A 189 -10.49 -24.52 -7.07
N ASN A 190 -10.49 -25.85 -7.17
CA ASN A 190 -9.63 -26.71 -6.33
C ASN A 190 -8.14 -26.35 -6.48
N THR A 191 -7.66 -26.29 -7.73
CA THR A 191 -6.28 -25.95 -8.08
C THR A 191 -5.88 -24.56 -7.58
N TYR A 192 -6.80 -23.59 -7.64
CA TYR A 192 -6.57 -22.24 -7.11
C TYR A 192 -6.25 -22.27 -5.61
N PHE A 193 -7.06 -22.98 -4.82
CA PHE A 193 -6.81 -23.10 -3.38
C PHE A 193 -5.49 -23.82 -3.07
N LEU A 194 -5.11 -24.82 -3.87
CA LEU A 194 -3.82 -25.50 -3.74
C LEU A 194 -2.63 -24.58 -4.05
N ILE A 195 -2.74 -23.74 -5.07
CA ILE A 195 -1.71 -22.74 -5.41
C ILE A 195 -1.53 -21.76 -4.26
N VAL A 196 -2.61 -21.18 -3.73
CA VAL A 196 -2.55 -20.23 -2.62
C VAL A 196 -2.02 -20.91 -1.35
N TRP A 197 -2.47 -22.13 -1.05
CA TRP A 197 -1.95 -22.93 0.05
C TRP A 197 -0.44 -23.17 -0.08
N ASP A 198 0.06 -23.53 -1.26
CA ASP A 198 1.49 -23.77 -1.50
C ASP A 198 2.33 -22.50 -1.27
N LEU A 199 1.82 -21.32 -1.66
CA LEU A 199 2.46 -20.04 -1.36
C LEU A 199 2.54 -19.79 0.15
N CYS A 200 1.42 -19.95 0.88
CA CYS A 200 1.39 -19.81 2.34
C CYS A 200 2.28 -20.85 3.04
N GLU A 201 2.31 -22.08 2.54
CA GLU A 201 3.12 -23.17 3.07
C GLU A 201 4.62 -22.90 2.91
N PHE A 202 5.04 -22.39 1.75
CA PHE A 202 6.40 -21.93 1.54
C PHE A 202 6.75 -20.78 2.48
N ALA A 203 5.88 -19.76 2.56
CA ALA A 203 6.07 -18.62 3.46
C ALA A 203 6.28 -19.09 4.90
N ARG A 204 5.44 -20.02 5.38
CA ARG A 204 5.57 -20.64 6.70
C ARG A 204 6.92 -21.32 6.91
N ARG A 205 7.41 -22.11 5.94
CA ARG A 205 8.71 -22.81 6.04
C ARG A 205 9.89 -21.86 6.02
N ALA A 206 9.78 -20.74 5.30
CA ALA A 206 10.80 -19.71 5.17
C ALA A 206 10.74 -18.63 6.29
N ASP A 207 9.85 -18.81 7.28
CA ASP A 207 9.56 -17.83 8.33
C ASP A 207 9.23 -16.43 7.77
N ILE A 208 8.45 -16.41 6.69
CA ILE A 208 7.87 -15.22 6.07
C ILE A 208 6.42 -15.15 6.56
N TRP A 209 6.08 -14.10 7.29
CA TRP A 209 4.73 -13.92 7.80
C TRP A 209 3.81 -13.47 6.65
N TRP A 210 2.51 -13.74 6.76
CA TRP A 210 1.54 -13.22 5.80
C TRP A 210 0.21 -12.91 6.49
N ASN A 211 -0.53 -12.00 5.87
CA ASN A 211 -1.91 -11.71 6.25
C ASN A 211 -2.81 -11.80 5.01
N VAL A 212 -4.07 -12.20 5.21
CA VAL A 212 -5.07 -12.20 4.13
C VAL A 212 -5.82 -10.88 4.14
N ARG A 213 -6.21 -10.43 2.95
CA ARG A 213 -7.05 -9.26 2.75
C ARG A 213 -8.35 -9.63 2.06
N GLY A 214 -9.38 -8.84 2.32
CA GLY A 214 -10.65 -8.94 1.62
C GLY A 214 -11.55 -10.02 2.19
N SER A 215 -12.37 -10.61 1.33
CA SER A 215 -13.37 -11.59 1.75
C SER A 215 -12.82 -12.99 2.02
N GLY A 216 -11.57 -13.28 1.67
CA GLY A 216 -10.95 -14.61 1.84
C GLY A 216 -11.05 -15.18 3.26
N ALA A 217 -11.00 -14.31 4.28
CA ALA A 217 -11.21 -14.67 5.69
C ALA A 217 -12.59 -15.25 6.02
N GLY A 218 -13.58 -15.14 5.12
CA GLY A 218 -14.89 -15.76 5.32
C GLY A 218 -14.94 -17.27 5.09
N SER A 219 -13.85 -17.90 4.66
CA SER A 219 -13.80 -19.34 4.32
C SER A 219 -13.19 -20.18 5.44
N VAL A 220 -13.92 -21.21 5.90
CA VAL A 220 -13.38 -22.21 6.83
C VAL A 220 -12.34 -23.09 6.14
N VAL A 221 -12.49 -23.33 4.83
CA VAL A 221 -11.49 -24.03 4.02
C VAL A 221 -10.18 -23.24 4.03
N ALA A 222 -10.20 -21.93 3.75
CA ALA A 222 -8.99 -21.10 3.81
C ALA A 222 -8.36 -21.08 5.22
N TYR A 223 -9.17 -21.01 6.28
CA TYR A 223 -8.69 -21.03 7.67
C TYR A 223 -8.03 -22.37 8.04
N SER A 224 -8.62 -23.50 7.62
CA SER A 224 -8.09 -24.85 7.87
C SER A 224 -6.74 -25.07 7.18
N LEU A 225 -6.58 -24.55 5.95
CA LEU A 225 -5.33 -24.61 5.19
C LEU A 225 -4.23 -23.70 5.76
N GLY A 226 -4.56 -22.89 6.77
CA GLY A 226 -3.65 -21.88 7.31
C GLY A 226 -3.50 -20.64 6.42
N ILE A 227 -4.27 -20.51 5.34
CA ILE A 227 -4.23 -19.33 4.46
C ILE A 227 -4.64 -18.10 5.28
N THR A 228 -5.76 -18.18 6.01
CA THR A 228 -6.23 -17.11 6.91
C THR A 228 -5.90 -17.46 8.36
N SER A 229 -5.68 -16.42 9.19
CA SER A 229 -5.40 -16.59 10.62
C SER A 229 -6.64 -16.40 11.50
N ILE A 230 -7.73 -15.87 10.95
CA ILE A 230 -8.97 -15.61 11.69
C ILE A 230 -9.99 -16.73 11.51
N ASP A 231 -10.62 -17.14 12.62
CA ASP A 231 -11.71 -18.10 12.64
C ASP A 231 -13.00 -17.47 12.09
N PRO A 232 -13.53 -17.94 10.93
CA PRO A 232 -14.73 -17.39 10.33
C PRO A 232 -16.01 -17.70 11.10
N ILE A 233 -16.06 -18.80 11.84
CA ILE A 233 -17.24 -19.23 12.61
C ILE A 233 -17.38 -18.34 13.85
N GLN A 234 -16.29 -18.20 14.60
CA GLN A 234 -16.24 -17.38 15.81
C GLN A 234 -16.55 -15.91 15.52
N ASN A 235 -16.13 -15.40 14.36
CA ASN A 235 -16.34 -14.02 13.96
C ASN A 235 -17.61 -13.80 13.11
N SER A 236 -18.43 -14.84 12.92
CA SER A 236 -19.65 -14.80 12.10
C SER A 236 -19.42 -14.29 10.67
N LEU A 237 -18.32 -14.70 10.05
CA LEU A 237 -17.92 -14.33 8.69
C LEU A 237 -18.61 -15.25 7.65
N LEU A 238 -19.03 -14.65 6.54
CA LEU A 238 -19.81 -15.34 5.51
C LEU A 238 -18.94 -15.76 4.32
N PHE A 239 -18.99 -17.05 3.97
CA PHE A 239 -18.30 -17.61 2.81
C PHE A 239 -18.87 -17.07 1.49
N GLU A 240 -20.18 -16.87 1.40
CA GLU A 240 -20.85 -16.43 0.16
C GLU A 240 -20.47 -15.02 -0.26
N ARG A 241 -19.92 -14.24 0.68
CA ARG A 241 -19.35 -12.93 0.39
C ARG A 241 -17.99 -13.05 -0.31
N PHE A 242 -17.27 -14.15 -0.11
CA PHE A 242 -16.05 -14.51 -0.82
C PHE A 242 -16.39 -15.19 -2.15
N LEU A 243 -17.12 -16.30 -2.10
CA LEU A 243 -17.39 -17.16 -3.24
C LEU A 243 -18.90 -17.40 -3.36
N ASN A 244 -19.51 -16.79 -4.38
CA ASN A 244 -20.96 -16.82 -4.56
C ASN A 244 -21.36 -17.91 -5.56
N PRO A 245 -22.14 -18.94 -5.15
CA PRO A 245 -22.55 -20.02 -6.04
C PRO A 245 -23.48 -19.54 -7.19
N GLY A 246 -24.14 -18.39 -7.03
CA GLY A 246 -24.99 -17.79 -8.06
C GLY A 246 -24.22 -17.13 -9.22
N ARG A 247 -22.88 -17.04 -9.14
CA ARG A 247 -22.04 -16.46 -10.18
C ARG A 247 -20.65 -17.10 -10.18
N VAL A 248 -20.30 -17.79 -11.26
CA VAL A 248 -18.93 -18.27 -11.46
C VAL A 248 -18.02 -17.10 -11.78
N SER A 249 -17.18 -16.71 -10.82
CA SER A 249 -16.10 -15.75 -10.98
C SER A 249 -14.88 -16.22 -10.19
N MET A 250 -13.69 -15.99 -10.73
CA MET A 250 -12.44 -16.35 -10.07
C MET A 250 -12.37 -15.70 -8.67
N PRO A 251 -12.07 -16.47 -7.61
CA PRO A 251 -11.80 -15.91 -6.30
C PRO A 251 -10.50 -15.10 -6.32
N ASP A 252 -10.43 -14.04 -5.51
CA ASP A 252 -9.23 -13.22 -5.32
C ASP A 252 -8.85 -13.28 -3.83
N ILE A 253 -7.73 -13.93 -3.52
CA ILE A 253 -7.13 -14.01 -2.18
C ILE A 253 -5.84 -13.20 -2.25
N ASP A 254 -5.95 -11.95 -1.83
CA ASP A 254 -4.81 -11.04 -1.72
C ASP A 254 -4.00 -11.38 -0.46
N LEU A 255 -2.68 -11.46 -0.61
CA LEU A 255 -1.74 -11.79 0.48
C LEU A 255 -0.78 -10.62 0.73
N ASP A 256 -0.80 -10.13 1.97
CA ASP A 256 0.13 -9.14 2.48
C ASP A 256 1.35 -9.87 3.09
N TYR A 257 2.56 -9.56 2.63
CA TYR A 257 3.83 -10.08 3.15
C TYR A 257 4.67 -8.93 3.75
N PRO A 258 5.64 -9.21 4.66
CA PRO A 258 6.69 -8.26 5.01
C PRO A 258 7.34 -7.69 3.75
N ASP A 259 7.38 -6.37 3.63
CA ASP A 259 7.87 -5.68 2.44
C ASP A 259 9.33 -6.04 2.11
N ASP A 260 10.15 -6.28 3.14
CA ASP A 260 11.55 -6.68 3.05
C ASP A 260 11.78 -8.15 2.62
N ARG A 261 10.76 -9.03 2.74
CA ARG A 261 10.81 -10.44 2.30
C ARG A 261 9.92 -10.75 1.11
N ARG A 262 9.06 -9.82 0.67
CA ARG A 262 8.13 -10.00 -0.46
C ARG A 262 8.80 -10.51 -1.73
N ALA A 263 10.03 -10.06 -2.01
CA ALA A 263 10.77 -10.48 -3.21
C ALA A 263 11.05 -12.00 -3.23
N GLU A 264 11.23 -12.64 -2.07
CA GLU A 264 11.45 -14.09 -1.96
C GLU A 264 10.20 -14.88 -2.36
N MET A 265 9.00 -14.36 -2.07
CA MET A 265 7.75 -14.98 -2.49
C MET A 265 7.55 -14.93 -4.00
N ILE A 266 7.93 -13.80 -4.62
CA ILE A 266 7.90 -13.65 -6.08
C ILE A 266 8.92 -14.60 -6.72
N ALA A 267 10.13 -14.69 -6.16
CA ALA A 267 11.16 -15.62 -6.62
C ALA A 267 10.69 -17.07 -6.53
N TYR A 268 10.07 -17.46 -5.41
CA TYR A 268 9.49 -18.79 -5.23
C TYR A 268 8.43 -19.11 -6.29
N ALA A 269 7.49 -18.19 -6.54
CA ALA A 269 6.47 -18.38 -7.57
C ALA A 269 7.09 -18.54 -8.97
N ALA A 270 8.08 -17.72 -9.31
CA ALA A 270 8.79 -17.80 -10.59
C ALA A 270 9.56 -19.13 -10.76
N ASP A 271 10.23 -19.60 -9.71
CA ASP A 271 10.97 -20.85 -9.72
C ASP A 271 10.04 -22.08 -9.75
N LYS A 272 8.90 -22.02 -9.04
CA LYS A 272 7.93 -23.12 -8.94
C LYS A 272 7.12 -23.31 -10.22
N TYR A 273 6.62 -22.22 -10.80
CA TYR A 273 5.70 -22.27 -11.96
C TYR A 273 6.40 -22.05 -13.31
N GLY A 274 7.62 -21.49 -13.32
CA GLY A 274 8.45 -21.28 -14.51
C GLY A 274 8.59 -19.81 -14.89
N THR A 275 9.82 -19.37 -15.18
CA THR A 275 10.13 -17.94 -15.44
C THR A 275 9.53 -17.38 -16.74
N ASP A 276 9.04 -18.24 -17.62
CA ASP A 276 8.32 -17.94 -18.87
C ASP A 276 6.79 -17.89 -18.68
N LYS A 277 6.29 -18.43 -17.56
CA LYS A 277 4.86 -18.46 -17.19
C LYS A 277 4.50 -17.46 -16.11
N VAL A 278 5.48 -16.72 -15.59
CA VAL A 278 5.33 -15.77 -14.50
C VAL A 278 5.87 -14.41 -14.93
N ALA A 279 5.03 -13.38 -14.85
CA ALA A 279 5.42 -12.00 -15.16
C ALA A 279 4.72 -11.01 -14.23
N ALA A 280 5.36 -9.87 -13.98
CA ALA A 280 4.71 -8.77 -13.29
C ALA A 280 3.65 -8.11 -14.19
N ILE A 281 2.65 -7.48 -13.60
CA ILE A 281 1.63 -6.75 -14.36
C ILE A 281 2.14 -5.35 -14.74
N ILE A 282 1.81 -4.84 -15.93
CA ILE A 282 2.07 -3.43 -16.28
C ILE A 282 1.05 -2.49 -15.67
N THR A 283 1.52 -1.33 -15.26
CA THR A 283 0.71 -0.21 -14.83
C THR A 283 1.00 0.99 -15.70
N PHE A 284 -0.05 1.65 -16.19
CA PHE A 284 0.08 2.87 -16.97
C PHE A 284 -0.14 4.08 -16.06
N GLY A 285 0.93 4.83 -15.79
CA GLY A 285 0.82 6.09 -15.06
C GLY A 285 0.13 7.14 -15.93
N THR A 286 -1.07 7.57 -15.57
CA THR A 286 -1.82 8.60 -16.31
C THR A 286 -1.50 10.02 -15.81
N MET A 287 -1.67 11.02 -16.68
CA MET A 287 -1.49 12.42 -16.31
C MET A 287 -2.67 12.91 -15.47
N GLY A 288 -2.49 12.91 -14.15
CA GLY A 288 -3.45 13.54 -13.24
C GLY A 288 -3.52 15.07 -13.42
N ALA A 289 -4.62 15.70 -13.00
CA ALA A 289 -4.89 17.13 -13.25
C ALA A 289 -3.72 18.05 -12.90
N LYS A 290 -3.14 17.88 -11.71
CA LYS A 290 -1.99 18.67 -11.23
C LYS A 290 -0.71 18.43 -12.03
N ALA A 291 -0.47 17.18 -12.44
CA ALA A 291 0.70 16.81 -13.25
C ALA A 291 0.56 17.35 -14.68
N ALA A 292 -0.62 17.21 -15.28
CA ALA A 292 -0.93 17.74 -16.60
C ALA A 292 -0.67 19.26 -16.68
N VAL A 293 -1.15 20.04 -15.71
CA VAL A 293 -0.90 21.50 -15.65
C VAL A 293 0.61 21.81 -15.56
N ARG A 294 1.37 21.02 -14.78
CA ARG A 294 2.81 21.22 -14.62
C ARG A 294 3.61 20.86 -15.87
N ASP A 295 3.31 19.72 -16.48
CA ASP A 295 4.04 19.21 -17.64
C ASP A 295 3.74 20.06 -18.87
N VAL A 296 2.47 20.44 -19.10
CA VAL A 296 2.09 21.37 -20.16
C VAL A 296 2.73 22.74 -19.97
N GLY A 297 2.66 23.30 -18.76
CA GLY A 297 3.28 24.59 -18.47
C GLY A 297 4.78 24.60 -18.75
N ARG A 298 5.49 23.50 -18.43
CA ARG A 298 6.91 23.34 -18.75
C ARG A 298 7.16 23.25 -20.26
N ALA A 299 6.37 22.46 -20.98
CA ALA A 299 6.49 22.31 -22.43
C ALA A 299 6.20 23.63 -23.17
N MET A 300 5.30 24.45 -22.65
CA MET A 300 4.96 25.78 -23.19
C MET A 300 5.92 26.90 -22.74
N ASP A 301 6.93 26.58 -21.93
CA ASP A 301 7.91 27.53 -21.38
C ASP A 301 7.30 28.67 -20.52
N VAL A 302 6.25 28.33 -19.75
CA VAL A 302 5.64 29.23 -18.77
C VAL A 302 6.42 29.18 -17.45
N ASP A 303 6.49 30.30 -16.73
CA ASP A 303 7.19 30.40 -15.44
C ASP A 303 6.70 29.34 -14.42
N LEU A 304 7.63 28.53 -13.90
CA LEU A 304 7.39 27.47 -12.92
C LEU A 304 6.73 27.99 -11.63
N ALA A 305 7.02 29.24 -11.22
CA ALA A 305 6.39 29.82 -10.04
C ALA A 305 4.88 29.99 -10.24
N LYS A 306 4.46 30.52 -11.40
CA LYS A 306 3.05 30.67 -11.76
C LYS A 306 2.34 29.32 -11.87
N ILE A 307 2.97 28.37 -12.55
CA ILE A 307 2.46 27.00 -12.71
C ILE A 307 2.26 26.34 -11.34
N ASN A 308 3.21 26.48 -10.43
CA ASN A 308 3.13 25.88 -9.10
C ASN A 308 2.00 26.48 -8.25
N ILE A 309 1.73 27.78 -8.37
CA ILE A 309 0.57 28.42 -7.72
C ILE A 309 -0.72 27.78 -8.25
N ALA A 310 -0.93 27.78 -9.57
CA ALA A 310 -2.12 27.19 -10.19
C ALA A 310 -2.30 25.69 -9.83
N ALA A 311 -1.21 24.92 -9.89
CA ALA A 311 -1.20 23.50 -9.55
C ALA A 311 -1.42 23.23 -8.05
N SER A 312 -1.03 24.14 -7.16
CA SER A 312 -1.25 24.01 -5.71
C SER A 312 -2.71 24.19 -5.30
N MET A 313 -3.48 24.95 -6.08
CA MET A 313 -4.91 25.20 -5.87
C MET A 313 -5.79 24.01 -6.29
N ILE A 314 -5.23 22.99 -6.96
CA ILE A 314 -5.91 21.74 -7.31
C ILE A 314 -5.74 20.74 -6.15
N PRO A 315 -6.84 20.31 -5.49
CA PRO A 315 -6.79 19.33 -4.41
C PRO A 315 -6.24 17.98 -4.86
N THR A 316 -5.63 17.25 -3.94
CA THR A 316 -5.24 15.85 -4.16
C THR A 316 -6.34 14.95 -3.59
N GLU A 317 -7.15 14.35 -4.48
CA GLU A 317 -8.28 13.48 -4.12
C GLU A 317 -8.12 12.11 -4.79
N ALA A 318 -8.63 11.05 -4.15
CA ALA A 318 -8.55 9.68 -4.67
C ALA A 318 -9.26 9.51 -6.02
N ARG A 319 -10.40 10.19 -6.19
CA ARG A 319 -11.08 10.31 -7.49
C ARG A 319 -10.83 11.70 -8.04
N GLN A 320 -9.92 11.80 -9.00
CA GLN A 320 -9.63 13.07 -9.64
C GLN A 320 -10.82 13.54 -10.47
N LYS A 321 -11.23 14.79 -10.24
CA LYS A 321 -12.20 15.48 -11.08
C LYS A 321 -11.51 16.03 -12.33
N SER A 322 -12.30 16.44 -13.32
CA SER A 322 -11.75 17.18 -14.45
C SER A 322 -11.15 18.52 -13.99
N ILE A 323 -10.13 19.02 -14.70
CA ILE A 323 -9.59 20.37 -14.43
C ILE A 323 -10.70 21.43 -14.50
N GLN A 324 -11.70 21.26 -15.37
CA GLN A 324 -12.86 22.16 -15.47
C GLN A 324 -13.67 22.19 -14.17
N GLU A 325 -13.99 21.04 -13.58
CA GLU A 325 -14.70 20.99 -12.30
C GLU A 325 -13.91 21.67 -11.17
N TYR A 326 -12.58 21.51 -11.14
CA TYR A 326 -11.75 22.21 -10.16
C TYR A 326 -11.78 23.74 -10.34
N ILE A 327 -11.80 24.22 -11.58
CA ILE A 327 -11.97 25.64 -11.90
C ILE A 327 -13.34 26.13 -11.41
N ASP A 328 -14.40 25.34 -11.59
CA ASP A 328 -15.75 25.76 -11.19
C ASP A 328 -15.97 25.75 -9.67
N ILE A 329 -15.32 24.85 -8.94
CA ILE A 329 -15.44 24.72 -7.48
C ILE A 329 -14.54 25.71 -6.73
N ASN A 330 -13.38 26.09 -7.28
CA ASN A 330 -12.42 26.97 -6.62
C ASN A 330 -12.43 28.39 -7.22
N PRO A 331 -13.00 29.39 -6.51
CA PRO A 331 -13.11 30.76 -7.02
C PRO A 331 -11.76 31.43 -7.32
N GLU A 332 -10.70 31.11 -6.56
CA GLU A 332 -9.36 31.69 -6.78
C GLU A 332 -8.73 31.13 -8.05
N LEU A 333 -8.88 29.82 -8.27
CA LEU A 333 -8.41 29.15 -9.49
C LEU A 333 -9.14 29.69 -10.72
N LYS A 334 -10.45 29.92 -10.60
CA LYS A 334 -11.28 30.53 -11.66
C LYS A 334 -10.79 31.93 -12.04
N GLN A 335 -10.53 32.78 -11.04
CA GLN A 335 -10.01 34.12 -11.30
C GLN A 335 -8.64 34.08 -11.99
N LEU A 336 -7.76 33.15 -11.59
CA LEU A 336 -6.45 32.98 -12.22
C LEU A 336 -6.59 32.53 -13.69
N TYR A 337 -7.48 31.57 -13.95
CA TYR A 337 -7.80 31.07 -15.29
C TYR A 337 -8.40 32.14 -16.21
N GLU A 338 -9.27 33.02 -15.69
CA GLU A 338 -9.91 34.08 -16.49
C GLU A 338 -8.98 35.28 -16.75
N ARG A 339 -8.04 35.57 -15.83
CA ARG A 339 -7.20 36.78 -15.87
C ARG A 339 -5.87 36.57 -16.59
N ASP A 340 -5.18 35.45 -16.37
CA ASP A 340 -3.87 35.19 -16.96
C ASP A 340 -4.01 34.34 -18.24
N ARG A 341 -3.64 34.93 -19.38
CA ARG A 341 -3.74 34.27 -20.70
C ARG A 341 -2.81 33.06 -20.83
N GLU A 342 -1.63 33.08 -20.21
CA GLU A 342 -0.68 31.97 -20.26
C GLU A 342 -1.23 30.78 -19.47
N ILE A 343 -1.75 31.04 -18.26
CA ILE A 343 -2.37 30.00 -17.43
C ILE A 343 -3.62 29.42 -18.10
N LYS A 344 -4.43 30.26 -18.75
CA LYS A 344 -5.58 29.80 -19.53
C LYS A 344 -5.17 28.79 -20.60
N GLN A 345 -4.18 29.12 -21.42
CA GLN A 345 -3.69 28.24 -22.49
C GLN A 345 -3.11 26.93 -21.95
N VAL A 346 -2.38 26.99 -20.84
CA VAL A 346 -1.85 25.80 -20.15
C VAL A 346 -2.99 24.92 -19.65
N MET A 347 -4.02 25.49 -19.03
CA MET A 347 -5.15 24.74 -18.51
C MET A 347 -6.02 24.14 -19.62
N ASP A 348 -6.33 24.89 -20.67
CA ASP A 348 -7.12 24.41 -21.82
C ASP A 348 -6.40 23.21 -22.51
N THR A 349 -5.08 23.27 -22.64
CA THR A 349 -4.28 22.17 -23.20
C THR A 349 -4.17 21.00 -22.23
N ALA A 350 -3.98 21.28 -20.93
CA ALA A 350 -3.92 20.26 -19.90
C ALA A 350 -5.25 19.50 -19.75
N MET A 351 -6.41 20.14 -19.96
CA MET A 351 -7.72 19.47 -19.99
C MET A 351 -7.79 18.38 -21.05
N LYS A 352 -7.20 18.62 -22.24
CA LYS A 352 -7.17 17.64 -23.33
C LYS A 352 -6.18 16.50 -23.09
N LEU A 353 -5.12 16.74 -22.33
CA LEU A 353 -4.09 15.75 -22.01
C LEU A 353 -4.32 15.01 -20.67
N GLN A 354 -5.25 15.50 -19.85
CA GLN A 354 -5.63 14.86 -18.59
C GLN A 354 -6.11 13.43 -18.87
N GLY A 355 -5.58 12.47 -18.12
CA GLY A 355 -5.92 11.05 -18.24
C GLY A 355 -5.13 10.30 -19.32
N MET A 356 -4.35 10.99 -20.16
CA MET A 356 -3.45 10.31 -21.11
C MET A 356 -2.36 9.53 -20.38
N THR A 357 -1.95 8.40 -20.94
CA THR A 357 -0.83 7.60 -20.43
C THR A 357 0.49 8.34 -20.60
N ARG A 358 1.27 8.44 -19.51
CA ARG A 358 2.58 9.11 -19.49
C ARG A 358 3.74 8.14 -19.66
N HIS A 359 3.71 7.02 -18.92
CA HIS A 359 4.77 6.01 -18.93
C HIS A 359 4.21 4.65 -18.52
N ALA A 360 4.90 3.60 -18.96
CA ALA A 360 4.70 2.24 -18.48
C ALA A 360 5.58 2.01 -17.24
N SER A 361 4.98 1.47 -16.19
CA SER A 361 5.64 1.07 -14.96
C SER A 361 5.26 -0.36 -14.62
N THR A 362 6.05 -1.01 -13.78
CA THR A 362 5.69 -2.33 -13.23
C THR A 362 4.73 -2.14 -12.05
N HIS A 363 3.68 -2.94 -12.01
CA HIS A 363 2.77 -2.99 -10.86
C HIS A 363 3.52 -3.46 -9.62
N ALA A 364 3.25 -2.85 -8.47
CA ALA A 364 4.03 -3.09 -7.26
C ALA A 364 3.82 -4.50 -6.66
N ALA A 365 2.64 -5.11 -6.85
CA ALA A 365 2.25 -6.35 -6.18
C ALA A 365 1.81 -7.48 -7.12
N GLY A 366 0.89 -7.19 -8.03
CA GLY A 366 0.33 -8.12 -9.01
C GLY A 366 1.33 -8.80 -9.94
N VAL A 367 1.26 -10.12 -9.91
CA VAL A 367 1.97 -11.07 -10.77
C VAL A 367 0.94 -11.96 -11.45
N ILE A 368 1.17 -12.25 -12.72
CA ILE A 368 0.39 -13.23 -13.48
C ILE A 368 1.13 -14.57 -13.46
N ILE A 369 0.38 -15.64 -13.25
CA ILE A 369 0.87 -17.02 -13.33
C ILE A 369 -0.04 -17.78 -14.31
N SER A 370 0.52 -18.44 -15.31
CA SER A 370 -0.24 -19.17 -16.35
C SER A 370 0.11 -20.66 -16.40
N ASP A 371 -0.73 -21.43 -17.09
CA ASP A 371 -0.50 -22.85 -17.39
C ASP A 371 0.57 -23.06 -18.48
N ARG A 372 0.70 -22.12 -19.41
CA ARG A 372 1.62 -22.09 -20.56
C ARG A 372 2.51 -20.85 -20.58
N PRO A 373 3.55 -20.78 -21.45
CA PRO A 373 4.33 -19.55 -21.64
C PRO A 373 3.43 -18.34 -21.91
N LEU A 374 3.70 -17.22 -21.22
CA LEU A 374 2.81 -16.06 -21.25
C LEU A 374 2.72 -15.39 -22.62
N ASP A 375 3.76 -15.50 -23.45
CA ASP A 375 3.78 -14.96 -24.81
C ASP A 375 2.80 -15.66 -25.77
N GLU A 376 2.24 -16.81 -25.39
CA GLU A 376 1.10 -17.42 -26.10
C GLU A 376 -0.23 -16.69 -25.85
N TYR A 377 -0.37 -15.98 -24.72
CA TYR A 377 -1.60 -15.29 -24.32
C TYR A 377 -1.51 -13.77 -24.40
N ILE A 378 -0.37 -13.21 -24.03
CA ILE A 378 -0.21 -11.78 -23.79
C ILE A 378 1.17 -11.29 -24.22
N PRO A 379 1.27 -10.13 -24.92
CA PRO A 379 2.57 -9.54 -25.21
C PRO A 379 3.31 -9.15 -23.93
N LEU A 380 4.63 -9.33 -23.96
CA LEU A 380 5.51 -9.05 -22.83
C LEU A 380 6.42 -7.85 -23.10
N HIS A 381 6.80 -7.15 -22.04
CA HIS A 381 7.76 -6.07 -22.01
C HIS A 381 8.94 -6.47 -21.10
N ARG A 382 10.16 -6.11 -21.48
CA ARG A 382 11.32 -6.34 -20.61
C ARG A 382 11.30 -5.33 -19.47
N ILE A 383 11.64 -5.74 -18.25
CA ILE A 383 11.82 -4.81 -17.14
C ILE A 383 12.97 -3.84 -17.45
N THR A 384 12.69 -2.54 -17.47
CA THR A 384 13.64 -1.47 -17.86
C THR A 384 14.08 -0.57 -16.69
N GLY A 385 13.79 -0.95 -15.43
CA GLY A 385 14.12 -0.19 -14.21
C GLY A 385 14.61 -1.07 -13.04
N THR A 386 14.63 -0.51 -11.83
CA THR A 386 14.95 -1.26 -10.59
C THR A 386 13.95 -2.39 -10.41
N ASP A 387 14.42 -3.63 -10.40
CA ASP A 387 13.54 -4.79 -10.33
C ASP A 387 12.93 -4.92 -8.91
N PRO A 388 11.59 -4.74 -8.75
CA PRO A 388 10.93 -4.88 -7.45
C PRO A 388 10.89 -6.34 -6.96
N SER A 389 11.34 -7.31 -7.77
CA SER A 389 11.48 -8.74 -7.46
C SER A 389 12.93 -9.20 -7.26
N GLY A 390 13.89 -8.27 -7.18
CA GLY A 390 15.29 -8.59 -6.89
C GLY A 390 16.05 -9.34 -7.99
N GLY A 391 15.60 -9.27 -9.24
CA GLY A 391 16.18 -9.95 -10.40
C GLY A 391 15.42 -11.20 -10.86
N SER A 392 14.34 -11.57 -10.14
CA SER A 392 13.68 -12.88 -10.30
C SER A 392 12.70 -12.92 -11.47
N LEU A 393 12.01 -11.81 -11.74
CA LEU A 393 11.13 -11.67 -12.89
C LEU A 393 11.91 -11.12 -14.09
N LYS A 394 11.66 -11.67 -15.28
CA LYS A 394 12.32 -11.24 -16.52
C LYS A 394 11.44 -10.34 -17.39
N ALA A 395 10.14 -10.32 -17.11
CA ALA A 395 9.14 -9.70 -17.95
C ALA A 395 8.02 -9.03 -17.14
N VAL A 396 7.42 -8.03 -17.78
CA VAL A 396 6.15 -7.40 -17.39
C VAL A 396 5.15 -7.68 -18.51
N THR A 397 3.87 -7.86 -18.21
CA THR A 397 2.83 -7.91 -19.24
C THR A 397 2.78 -6.60 -20.03
N GLN A 398 2.14 -6.56 -21.20
CA GLN A 398 1.78 -5.30 -21.88
C GLN A 398 0.31 -4.93 -21.72
N PHE A 399 -0.56 -5.90 -21.37
CA PHE A 399 -1.92 -5.58 -20.97
C PHE A 399 -2.02 -5.29 -19.48
N PRO A 400 -2.81 -4.27 -19.10
CA PRO A 400 -3.07 -3.95 -17.71
C PRO A 400 -3.89 -5.07 -17.05
N MET A 401 -3.95 -5.02 -15.71
CA MET A 401 -4.63 -6.01 -14.86
C MET A 401 -6.01 -6.41 -15.37
N GLU A 402 -6.91 -5.44 -15.61
CA GLU A 402 -8.30 -5.72 -16.02
C GLU A 402 -8.39 -6.53 -17.32
N THR A 403 -7.48 -6.27 -18.26
CA THR A 403 -7.42 -6.99 -19.53
C THR A 403 -6.85 -8.39 -19.33
N ALA A 404 -5.80 -8.55 -18.52
CA ALA A 404 -5.23 -9.87 -18.19
C ALA A 404 -6.24 -10.77 -17.45
N GLU A 405 -7.05 -10.21 -16.56
CA GLU A 405 -8.14 -10.94 -15.89
C GLU A 405 -9.26 -11.31 -16.86
N SER A 406 -9.60 -10.41 -17.80
CA SER A 406 -10.67 -10.66 -18.78
C SER A 406 -10.36 -11.83 -19.72
N ILE A 407 -9.09 -12.12 -19.95
CA ILE A 407 -8.63 -13.28 -20.75
C ILE A 407 -8.45 -14.56 -19.90
N GLY A 408 -8.83 -14.53 -18.61
CA GLY A 408 -8.87 -15.72 -17.74
C GLY A 408 -7.54 -16.11 -17.10
N LEU A 409 -6.52 -15.25 -17.14
CA LEU A 409 -5.24 -15.51 -16.49
C LEU A 409 -5.33 -15.33 -14.96
N LEU A 410 -4.60 -16.17 -14.23
CA LEU A 410 -4.55 -16.08 -12.77
C LEU A 410 -3.67 -14.89 -12.35
N LYS A 411 -4.29 -13.97 -11.61
CA LYS A 411 -3.62 -12.91 -10.86
C LYS A 411 -3.33 -13.38 -9.45
N VAL A 412 -2.13 -13.07 -8.96
CA VAL A 412 -1.77 -13.15 -7.54
C VAL A 412 -1.13 -11.83 -7.14
N ASP A 413 -1.69 -11.16 -6.13
CA ASP A 413 -1.08 -9.95 -5.56
C ASP A 413 -0.12 -10.32 -4.42
N PHE A 414 1.16 -10.06 -4.62
CA PHE A 414 2.18 -10.11 -3.57
C PHE A 414 2.35 -8.71 -2.98
N LEU A 415 1.50 -8.34 -2.01
CA LEU A 415 1.56 -7.02 -1.39
C LEU A 415 2.67 -6.95 -0.34
N GLY A 416 3.33 -5.80 -0.24
CA GLY A 416 4.29 -5.50 0.83
C GLY A 416 3.61 -4.66 1.90
N LEU A 417 3.59 -5.15 3.14
CA LEU A 417 3.03 -4.47 4.30
C LEU A 417 4.11 -4.27 5.36
N SER A 418 4.60 -3.02 5.46
CA SER A 418 5.63 -2.64 6.42
C SER A 418 5.27 -2.95 7.87
N THR A 419 3.98 -2.97 8.22
CA THR A 419 3.50 -3.38 9.55
C THR A 419 3.90 -4.82 9.89
N LEU A 420 3.90 -5.75 8.93
CA LEU A 420 4.36 -7.12 9.18
C LEU A 420 5.87 -7.17 9.43
N THR A 421 6.63 -6.33 8.72
CA THR A 421 8.07 -6.13 8.96
C THR A 421 8.32 -5.56 10.35
N ILE A 422 7.54 -4.57 10.79
CA ILE A 422 7.60 -3.99 12.14
C ILE A 422 7.30 -5.06 13.20
N LEU A 423 6.22 -5.83 13.03
CA LEU A 423 5.86 -6.87 13.99
C LEU A 423 6.96 -7.93 14.11
N ARG A 424 7.50 -8.42 12.98
CA ARG A 424 8.58 -9.40 13.01
C ARG A 424 9.82 -8.85 13.71
N LYS A 425 10.28 -7.66 13.32
CA LYS A 425 11.46 -7.02 13.93
C LYS A 425 11.25 -6.75 15.43
N ALA A 426 10.05 -6.34 15.84
CA ALA A 426 9.72 -6.18 17.26
C ALA A 426 9.80 -7.52 17.99
N CYS A 427 9.28 -8.60 17.42
CA CYS A 427 9.36 -9.94 18.01
C CYS A 427 10.80 -10.47 18.08
N ASP A 428 11.63 -10.18 17.08
CA ASP A 428 13.05 -10.53 17.07
C ASP A 428 13.80 -9.80 18.21
N LEU A 429 13.54 -8.50 18.39
CA LEU A 429 14.12 -7.72 19.49
C LEU A 429 13.64 -8.21 20.86
N ILE A 430 12.35 -8.55 21.00
CA ILE A 430 11.80 -9.13 22.24
C ILE A 430 12.46 -10.46 22.55
N ALA A 431 12.64 -11.33 21.55
CA ALA A 431 13.33 -12.61 21.74
C ALA A 431 14.80 -12.40 22.17
N GLN A 432 15.49 -11.43 21.58
CA GLN A 432 16.89 -11.12 21.90
C GLN A 432 17.08 -10.55 23.32
N HIS A 433 16.14 -9.74 23.81
CA HIS A 433 16.31 -9.02 25.07
C HIS A 433 15.52 -9.60 26.25
N GLN A 434 14.41 -10.29 26.00
CA GLN A 434 13.51 -10.81 27.02
C GLN A 434 13.38 -12.34 27.00
N ASP A 435 13.98 -13.03 26.03
CA ASP A 435 13.88 -14.49 25.83
C ASP A 435 12.42 -14.97 25.64
N ILE A 436 11.55 -14.08 25.11
CA ILE A 436 10.15 -14.38 24.80
C ILE A 436 9.99 -14.43 23.29
N ARG A 437 9.52 -15.56 22.76
CA ARG A 437 9.30 -15.75 21.32
C ARG A 437 7.84 -15.52 20.93
N TYR A 438 7.58 -14.35 20.38
CA TYR A 438 6.31 -14.07 19.69
C TYR A 438 6.35 -14.45 18.21
N THR A 439 5.21 -14.84 17.70
CA THR A 439 4.91 -15.15 16.30
C THR A 439 3.52 -14.61 15.99
N MET A 440 3.18 -14.47 14.72
CA MET A 440 1.85 -13.99 14.33
C MET A 440 0.70 -14.84 14.91
N ALA A 441 0.94 -16.12 15.20
CA ALA A 441 -0.06 -17.04 15.74
C ALA A 441 -0.25 -16.97 17.26
N ASN A 442 0.69 -16.38 18.02
CA ASN A 442 0.66 -16.38 19.49
C ASN A 442 0.66 -14.98 20.14
N ILE A 443 0.75 -13.90 19.35
CA ILE A 443 0.54 -12.55 19.90
C ILE A 443 -0.94 -12.40 20.27
N PRO A 444 -1.28 -12.11 21.55
CA PRO A 444 -2.65 -11.99 22.00
C PRO A 444 -3.41 -10.88 21.27
N TYR A 445 -4.64 -11.17 20.85
CA TYR A 445 -5.54 -10.17 20.25
C TYR A 445 -6.99 -10.26 20.76
N ARG A 446 -7.33 -11.32 21.52
CA ARG A 446 -8.71 -11.60 21.93
C ARG A 446 -8.74 -12.31 23.28
N HIS A 447 -9.61 -11.87 24.18
CA HIS A 447 -9.63 -12.31 25.58
C HIS A 447 -10.10 -13.75 25.81
N ASP A 448 -10.94 -14.28 24.93
CA ASP A 448 -11.51 -15.62 25.03
C ASP A 448 -10.74 -16.65 24.19
N ASP A 449 -9.49 -16.36 23.84
CA ASP A 449 -8.56 -17.38 23.35
C ASP A 449 -8.13 -18.29 24.53
N PRO A 450 -8.49 -19.58 24.52
CA PRO A 450 -8.23 -20.49 25.64
C PRO A 450 -6.74 -20.78 25.86
N ARG A 451 -5.86 -20.39 24.93
CA ARG A 451 -4.41 -20.57 25.01
C ARG A 451 -3.73 -19.47 25.81
N LEU A 452 -4.44 -18.37 26.11
CA LEU A 452 -3.87 -17.26 26.87
C LEU A 452 -3.76 -17.60 28.36
N THR A 453 -2.65 -17.18 28.95
CA THR A 453 -2.47 -17.16 30.40
C THR A 453 -3.20 -15.98 31.03
N ASP A 454 -3.57 -16.07 32.31
CA ASP A 454 -4.21 -14.97 33.04
C ASP A 454 -3.41 -13.65 32.94
N GLN A 455 -2.08 -13.75 32.94
CA GLN A 455 -1.18 -12.61 32.75
C GLN A 455 -1.33 -11.99 31.35
N GLN A 456 -1.42 -12.80 30.29
CA GLN A 456 -1.59 -12.29 28.93
C GLN A 456 -2.95 -11.63 28.72
N VAL A 457 -4.00 -12.08 29.44
CA VAL A 457 -5.32 -11.43 29.44
C VAL A 457 -5.24 -10.04 30.07
N GLU A 458 -4.56 -9.90 31.21
CA GLU A 458 -4.33 -8.60 31.86
C GLU A 458 -3.50 -7.65 30.96
N MET A 459 -2.43 -8.18 30.34
CA MET A 459 -1.62 -7.42 29.38
C MET A 459 -2.42 -6.96 28.15
N LEU A 460 -3.41 -7.76 27.73
CA LEU A 460 -4.30 -7.40 26.64
C LEU A 460 -5.29 -6.31 27.07
N ASP A 461 -5.84 -6.38 28.28
CA ASP A 461 -6.68 -5.32 28.87
C ASP A 461 -5.94 -3.96 28.90
N ASP A 462 -4.66 -3.97 29.30
CA ASP A 462 -3.82 -2.78 29.27
C ASP A 462 -3.67 -2.19 27.86
N ALA A 463 -3.55 -3.04 26.84
CA ALA A 463 -3.46 -2.60 25.45
C ALA A 463 -4.77 -1.96 24.96
N PHE A 464 -5.93 -2.53 25.32
CA PHE A 464 -7.23 -1.93 25.06
C PHE A 464 -7.42 -0.60 25.80
N ALA A 465 -6.98 -0.52 27.05
CA ALA A 465 -7.00 0.71 27.84
C ALA A 465 -6.09 1.79 27.23
N MET A 466 -4.91 1.43 26.72
CA MET A 466 -4.00 2.33 26.00
C MET A 466 -4.66 2.91 24.74
N MET A 467 -5.31 2.06 23.94
CA MET A 467 -6.09 2.53 22.78
C MET A 467 -7.24 3.45 23.21
N GLY A 468 -7.93 3.13 24.31
CA GLY A 468 -8.99 3.96 24.90
C GLY A 468 -8.49 5.31 25.47
N ARG A 469 -7.19 5.48 25.71
CA ARG A 469 -6.57 6.79 26.03
C ARG A 469 -6.15 7.56 24.78
N GLY A 470 -6.25 6.96 23.59
CA GLY A 470 -5.82 7.56 22.31
C GLY A 470 -4.31 7.49 22.09
N GLU A 471 -3.58 6.65 22.83
CA GLU A 471 -2.11 6.53 22.78
C GLU A 471 -1.66 5.62 21.61
N THR A 472 -2.17 5.87 20.41
CA THR A 472 -2.07 4.95 19.26
C THR A 472 -1.04 5.37 18.19
N VAL A 473 -0.13 6.30 18.49
CA VAL A 473 1.00 6.61 17.59
C VAL A 473 1.79 5.34 17.28
N GLY A 474 1.98 5.01 15.99
CA GLY A 474 2.64 3.77 15.58
C GLY A 474 1.81 2.49 15.76
N VAL A 475 0.50 2.57 16.03
CA VAL A 475 -0.42 1.41 16.07
C VAL A 475 -1.21 1.33 14.77
N PHE A 476 -1.15 0.19 14.09
CA PHE A 476 -1.66 0.03 12.74
C PHE A 476 -3.14 0.43 12.57
N GLN A 477 -3.47 1.14 11.48
CA GLN A 477 -4.79 1.69 11.12
C GLN A 477 -5.34 2.80 12.03
N VAL A 478 -4.81 2.98 13.25
CA VAL A 478 -5.45 3.84 14.26
C VAL A 478 -4.62 5.04 14.71
N GLU A 479 -3.65 5.47 13.90
CA GLU A 479 -2.70 6.55 14.24
C GLU A 479 -3.24 7.97 14.04
N SER A 480 -4.24 8.16 13.17
CA SER A 480 -4.70 9.51 12.81
C SER A 480 -5.32 10.25 14.00
N PRO A 481 -5.13 11.58 14.13
CA PRO A 481 -5.66 12.34 15.28
C PRO A 481 -7.18 12.19 15.48
N GLY A 482 -7.93 12.11 14.39
CA GLY A 482 -9.37 11.93 14.48
C GLY A 482 -9.78 10.51 14.87
N MET A 483 -9.01 9.49 14.47
CA MET A 483 -9.20 8.12 14.94
C MET A 483 -8.83 7.97 16.43
N GLN A 484 -7.74 8.62 16.88
CA GLN A 484 -7.38 8.73 18.29
C GLN A 484 -8.53 9.35 19.11
N SER A 485 -9.11 10.44 18.62
CA SER A 485 -10.28 11.07 19.24
C SER A 485 -11.48 10.12 19.33
N MET A 486 -11.75 9.37 18.25
CA MET A 486 -12.82 8.37 18.24
C MET A 486 -12.57 7.29 19.28
N LEU A 487 -11.37 6.71 19.36
CA LEU A 487 -11.04 5.67 20.34
C LEU A 487 -11.11 6.17 21.78
N ARG A 488 -10.74 7.44 22.05
CA ARG A 488 -10.95 8.08 23.36
C ARG A 488 -12.42 8.13 23.77
N GLY A 489 -13.30 8.39 22.81
CA GLY A 489 -14.75 8.34 23.00
C GLY A 489 -15.28 6.93 23.16
N MET A 490 -14.83 5.99 22.33
CA MET A 490 -15.29 4.61 22.31
C MET A 490 -14.87 3.84 23.56
N ARG A 491 -13.61 3.99 24.01
CA ARG A 491 -13.00 3.20 25.09
C ARG A 491 -13.18 1.69 24.82
N PRO A 492 -12.58 1.16 23.74
CA PRO A 492 -12.79 -0.23 23.34
C PRO A 492 -12.32 -1.18 24.46
N THR A 493 -13.08 -2.25 24.68
CA THR A 493 -12.75 -3.28 25.69
C THR A 493 -12.67 -4.68 25.08
N LYS A 494 -13.12 -4.85 23.83
CA LYS A 494 -13.16 -6.12 23.12
C LYS A 494 -12.68 -5.95 21.69
N PHE A 495 -12.25 -7.06 21.10
CA PHE A 495 -11.82 -7.14 19.70
C PHE A 495 -12.86 -6.58 18.73
N GLU A 496 -14.15 -6.91 18.92
CA GLU A 496 -15.24 -6.46 18.04
C GLU A 496 -15.41 -4.93 18.04
N ASN A 497 -15.04 -4.23 19.12
CA ASN A 497 -15.06 -2.77 19.15
C ASN A 497 -14.03 -2.18 18.17
N ILE A 498 -12.86 -2.82 18.02
CA ILE A 498 -11.82 -2.39 17.08
C ILE A 498 -12.27 -2.65 15.64
N VAL A 499 -12.87 -3.81 15.37
CA VAL A 499 -13.46 -4.15 14.07
C VAL A 499 -14.50 -3.09 13.66
N ALA A 500 -15.40 -2.73 14.59
CA ALA A 500 -16.40 -1.69 14.36
C ALA A 500 -15.76 -0.31 14.18
N GLY A 501 -14.77 0.05 14.99
CA GLY A 501 -14.07 1.33 14.91
C GLY A 501 -13.39 1.58 13.56
N ILE A 502 -12.66 0.59 13.05
CA ILE A 502 -12.02 0.63 11.72
C ILE A 502 -13.07 0.76 10.59
N SER A 503 -14.25 0.16 10.79
CA SER A 503 -15.34 0.17 9.81
C SER A 503 -16.11 1.50 9.80
N LEU A 504 -16.39 2.07 10.98
CA LEU A 504 -17.22 3.27 11.16
C LEU A 504 -16.49 4.58 10.87
N TYR A 505 -15.17 4.64 11.03
CA TYR A 505 -14.39 5.87 10.89
C TYR A 505 -14.16 6.25 9.42
N ARG A 506 -15.24 6.58 8.71
CA ARG A 506 -15.27 6.95 7.28
C ARG A 506 -16.30 8.04 7.00
N PRO A 507 -16.11 8.90 5.98
CA PRO A 507 -17.11 9.90 5.61
C PRO A 507 -18.48 9.26 5.34
N GLY A 508 -19.51 9.69 6.07
CA GLY A 508 -20.85 9.07 6.08
C GLY A 508 -21.16 8.38 7.42
N PRO A 509 -20.65 7.17 7.69
CA PRO A 509 -20.95 6.43 8.91
C PRO A 509 -20.35 7.06 10.18
N MET A 510 -19.42 8.02 10.06
CA MET A 510 -18.89 8.77 11.21
C MET A 510 -19.96 9.42 12.09
N ASP A 511 -21.10 9.82 11.52
CA ASP A 511 -22.20 10.46 12.25
C ASP A 511 -22.87 9.50 13.28
N PHE A 512 -22.68 8.18 13.12
CA PHE A 512 -23.22 7.17 14.03
C PHE A 512 -22.26 6.81 15.16
N ILE A 513 -21.00 7.24 15.11
CA ILE A 513 -20.00 6.96 16.17
C ILE A 513 -20.48 7.45 17.55
N PRO A 514 -21.07 8.65 17.71
CA PRO A 514 -21.59 9.09 19.01
C PRO A 514 -22.65 8.13 19.57
N HIS A 515 -23.62 7.70 18.75
CA HIS A 515 -24.65 6.74 19.15
C HIS A 515 -24.06 5.35 19.48
N TYR A 516 -23.10 4.89 18.68
CA TYR A 516 -22.37 3.65 18.97
C TYR A 516 -21.71 3.71 20.35
N ASN A 517 -21.03 4.82 20.67
CA ASN A 517 -20.34 5.00 21.94
C ASN A 517 -21.31 5.05 23.14
N GLU A 518 -22.41 5.81 23.05
CA GLU A 518 -23.39 5.90 24.14
C GLU A 518 -24.09 4.56 24.40
N ARG A 519 -24.38 3.78 23.34
CA ARG A 519 -24.92 2.42 23.46
C ARG A 519 -23.91 1.43 24.04
N LEU A 520 -22.64 1.51 23.59
CA LEU A 520 -21.54 0.70 24.15
C LEU A 520 -21.36 0.97 25.65
N HIS A 521 -21.53 2.22 26.09
CA HIS A 521 -21.44 2.61 27.51
C HIS A 521 -22.72 2.36 28.30
N GLY A 522 -23.78 1.85 27.67
CA GLY A 522 -25.06 1.56 28.31
C GLY A 522 -25.86 2.81 28.73
N ARG A 523 -25.60 3.96 28.10
CA ARG A 523 -26.27 5.25 28.38
C ARG A 523 -27.43 5.53 27.42
N GLU A 524 -27.48 4.85 26.29
CA GLU A 524 -28.58 4.85 25.32
C GLU A 524 -29.11 3.40 25.18
N GLU A 525 -30.44 3.22 25.20
CA GLU A 525 -31.05 1.92 24.89
C GLU A 525 -30.86 1.59 23.40
N VAL A 526 -30.68 0.31 23.07
CA VAL A 526 -30.48 -0.13 21.69
C VAL A 526 -31.84 -0.34 21.01
N PRO A 527 -32.24 0.49 20.03
CA PRO A 527 -33.48 0.27 19.31
C PRO A 527 -33.31 -0.81 18.24
N TYR A 528 -34.29 -1.71 18.13
CA TYR A 528 -34.42 -2.65 17.02
C TYR A 528 -35.78 -2.48 16.36
N LEU A 529 -35.81 -2.36 15.03
CA LEU A 529 -37.07 -2.29 14.27
C LEU A 529 -37.87 -3.59 14.35
N HIS A 530 -37.21 -4.72 14.60
CA HIS A 530 -37.83 -6.04 14.71
C HIS A 530 -36.99 -6.98 15.56
N ASN A 531 -37.61 -7.90 16.31
CA ASN A 531 -36.92 -8.83 17.21
C ASN A 531 -35.90 -9.73 16.48
N LYS A 532 -36.16 -10.07 15.21
CA LYS A 532 -35.23 -10.87 14.38
C LYS A 532 -33.95 -10.12 13.98
N LEU A 533 -33.89 -8.79 14.15
CA LEU A 533 -32.67 -8.01 13.91
C LEU A 533 -31.67 -8.08 15.06
N GLU A 534 -32.14 -8.35 16.29
CA GLU A 534 -31.28 -8.36 17.47
C GLU A 534 -30.09 -9.34 17.33
N PRO A 535 -30.26 -10.62 16.93
CA PRO A 535 -29.13 -11.53 16.79
C PRO A 535 -28.07 -11.09 15.76
N ILE A 536 -28.46 -10.27 14.76
CA ILE A 536 -27.59 -9.81 13.68
C ILE A 536 -26.85 -8.52 14.07
N LEU A 537 -27.55 -7.60 14.75
CA LEU A 537 -27.07 -6.24 15.04
C LEU A 537 -26.60 -6.06 16.48
N LYS A 538 -26.71 -7.07 17.34
CA LYS A 538 -26.28 -7.00 18.76
C LYS A 538 -24.81 -6.61 18.91
N GLU A 539 -23.93 -7.15 18.06
CA GLU A 539 -22.49 -6.82 18.08
C GLU A 539 -22.23 -5.34 17.78
N THR A 540 -23.09 -4.70 16.99
CA THR A 540 -22.97 -3.31 16.54
C THR A 540 -24.01 -2.40 17.18
N PHE A 541 -24.60 -2.82 18.30
CA PHE A 541 -25.59 -2.06 19.07
C PHE A 541 -26.73 -1.49 18.20
N GLY A 542 -27.31 -2.33 17.34
CA GLY A 542 -28.46 -1.96 16.51
C GLY A 542 -28.12 -1.12 15.27
N ILE A 543 -26.84 -0.84 15.00
CA ILE A 543 -26.39 -0.06 13.84
C ILE A 543 -25.93 -1.01 12.74
N ILE A 544 -26.38 -0.81 11.50
CA ILE A 544 -25.90 -1.58 10.36
C ILE A 544 -24.51 -1.07 9.96
N VAL A 545 -23.47 -1.86 10.19
CA VAL A 545 -22.07 -1.49 9.88
C VAL A 545 -21.51 -2.34 8.76
N TYR A 546 -21.83 -3.63 8.76
CA TYR A 546 -21.18 -4.60 7.88
C TYR A 546 -22.05 -5.01 6.68
N GLN A 547 -21.41 -5.34 5.56
CA GLN A 547 -22.05 -5.92 4.38
C GLN A 547 -22.67 -7.28 4.69
N GLU A 548 -22.01 -8.06 5.54
CA GLU A 548 -22.45 -9.37 6.00
C GLU A 548 -23.75 -9.26 6.82
N GLN A 549 -23.92 -8.19 7.62
CA GLN A 549 -25.17 -7.93 8.33
C GLN A 549 -26.32 -7.67 7.36
N ILE A 550 -26.09 -6.90 6.29
CA ILE A 550 -27.10 -6.66 5.24
C ILE A 550 -27.50 -8.00 4.59
N MET A 551 -26.54 -8.88 4.32
CA MET A 551 -26.80 -10.20 3.75
C MET A 551 -27.58 -11.10 4.70
N GLN A 552 -27.23 -11.10 6.00
CA GLN A 552 -27.94 -11.85 7.04
C GLN A 552 -29.38 -11.35 7.21
N ILE A 553 -29.60 -10.03 7.18
CA ILE A 553 -30.94 -9.44 7.24
C ILE A 553 -31.78 -9.93 6.05
N ALA A 554 -31.26 -9.83 4.83
CA ALA A 554 -31.96 -10.29 3.63
C ALA A 554 -32.30 -11.80 3.68
N GLY A 555 -31.37 -12.62 4.16
CA GLY A 555 -31.58 -14.07 4.27
C GLY A 555 -32.58 -14.46 5.36
N GLN A 556 -32.37 -13.96 6.59
CA GLN A 556 -33.14 -14.39 7.76
C GLN A 556 -34.53 -13.74 7.84
N LEU A 557 -34.69 -12.49 7.38
CA LEU A 557 -35.97 -11.76 7.47
C LEU A 557 -36.78 -11.78 6.17
N PHE A 558 -36.16 -12.07 5.02
CA PHE A 558 -36.84 -11.99 3.71
C PHE A 558 -36.59 -13.23 2.82
N GLY A 559 -36.03 -14.29 3.39
CA GLY A 559 -35.88 -15.59 2.72
C GLY A 559 -34.96 -15.58 1.49
N TYR A 560 -34.02 -14.63 1.40
CA TYR A 560 -33.01 -14.66 0.34
C TYR A 560 -32.07 -15.86 0.52
N ALA A 561 -31.71 -16.53 -0.57
CA ALA A 561 -30.52 -17.36 -0.54
C ALA A 561 -29.28 -16.45 -0.34
N LEU A 562 -28.26 -16.92 0.38
CA LEU A 562 -27.08 -16.09 0.69
C LEU A 562 -26.37 -15.56 -0.56
N GLY A 563 -26.37 -16.33 -1.67
CA GLY A 563 -25.88 -15.86 -2.96
C GLY A 563 -26.72 -14.75 -3.60
N GLU A 564 -28.06 -14.80 -3.45
CA GLU A 564 -28.97 -13.73 -3.89
C GLU A 564 -28.79 -12.46 -3.04
N ALA A 565 -28.47 -12.63 -1.76
CA ALA A 565 -28.24 -11.52 -0.85
C ALA A 565 -26.98 -10.71 -1.21
N ASP A 566 -25.91 -11.33 -1.69
CA ASP A 566 -24.73 -10.60 -2.21
C ASP A 566 -25.07 -9.85 -3.52
N LEU A 567 -25.93 -10.41 -4.39
CA LEU A 567 -26.41 -9.71 -5.58
C LEU A 567 -27.20 -8.46 -5.21
N MET A 568 -28.07 -8.55 -4.21
CA MET A 568 -28.80 -7.41 -3.66
C MET A 568 -27.84 -6.35 -3.13
N ARG A 569 -26.89 -6.72 -2.27
CA ARG A 569 -25.87 -5.81 -1.75
C ARG A 569 -25.16 -5.05 -2.89
N LYS A 570 -24.73 -5.76 -3.95
CA LYS A 570 -24.09 -5.14 -5.13
C LYS A 570 -25.02 -4.16 -5.84
N ALA A 571 -26.28 -4.52 -6.02
CA ALA A 571 -27.28 -3.66 -6.66
C ALA A 571 -27.48 -2.36 -5.86
N VAL A 572 -27.57 -2.47 -4.52
CA VAL A 572 -27.72 -1.31 -3.65
C VAL A 572 -26.47 -0.43 -3.69
N SER A 573 -25.26 -1.00 -3.63
CA SER A 573 -24.01 -0.24 -3.74
C SER A 573 -23.82 0.45 -5.11
N LYS A 574 -24.36 -0.10 -6.20
CA LYS A 574 -24.25 0.48 -7.56
C LYS A 574 -25.30 1.55 -7.88
N LYS A 575 -26.27 1.80 -6.99
CA LYS A 575 -27.34 2.81 -7.15
C LYS A 575 -28.14 2.71 -8.46
N LYS A 576 -28.34 1.49 -8.97
CA LYS A 576 -29.20 1.30 -10.15
C LYS A 576 -30.65 1.41 -9.70
N GLU A 577 -31.30 2.52 -10.04
CA GLU A 577 -32.67 2.83 -9.62
C GLU A 577 -33.66 1.70 -9.97
N ALA A 578 -33.51 1.10 -11.15
CA ALA A 578 -34.31 -0.04 -11.58
C ALA A 578 -34.13 -1.29 -10.69
N ASP A 579 -32.89 -1.60 -10.28
CA ASP A 579 -32.60 -2.76 -9.43
C ASP A 579 -33.05 -2.51 -7.98
N LEU A 580 -32.90 -1.28 -7.48
CA LEU A 580 -33.38 -0.86 -6.16
C LEU A 580 -34.90 -1.03 -6.04
N LEU A 581 -35.66 -0.57 -7.04
CA LEU A 581 -37.12 -0.73 -7.07
C LEU A 581 -37.52 -2.20 -7.10
N LYS A 582 -36.79 -3.03 -7.86
CA LYS A 582 -37.00 -4.48 -7.90
C LYS A 582 -36.81 -5.13 -6.54
N HIS A 583 -35.71 -4.82 -5.84
CA HIS A 583 -35.46 -5.40 -4.52
C HIS A 583 -36.41 -4.86 -3.45
N ARG A 584 -36.78 -3.58 -3.49
CA ARG A 584 -37.80 -3.01 -2.59
C ARG A 584 -39.12 -3.77 -2.70
N LYS A 585 -39.58 -4.04 -3.92
CA LYS A 585 -40.79 -4.82 -4.15
C LYS A 585 -40.71 -6.22 -3.53
N ILE A 586 -39.57 -6.90 -3.68
CA ILE A 586 -39.35 -8.22 -3.08
C ILE A 586 -39.42 -8.15 -1.54
N PHE A 587 -38.88 -7.09 -0.92
CA PHE A 587 -38.93 -6.90 0.53
C PHE A 587 -40.37 -6.73 1.03
N LEU A 588 -41.18 -5.94 0.33
CA LEU A 588 -42.59 -5.72 0.68
C LEU A 588 -43.46 -6.97 0.47
N GLU A 589 -43.16 -7.76 -0.58
CA GLU A 589 -43.88 -9.02 -0.86
C GLU A 589 -43.50 -10.14 0.13
N ARG A 590 -42.20 -10.32 0.41
CA ARG A 590 -41.71 -11.40 1.28
C ARG A 590 -41.74 -11.08 2.77
N GLY A 591 -41.74 -9.81 3.16
CA GLY A 591 -41.78 -9.39 4.57
C GLY A 591 -42.93 -10.07 5.34
N PRO A 592 -44.19 -9.96 4.87
CA PRO A 592 -45.32 -10.60 5.53
C PRO A 592 -45.24 -12.12 5.59
N GLU A 593 -44.62 -12.77 4.59
CA GLU A 593 -44.39 -14.23 4.57
C GLU A 593 -43.42 -14.67 5.68
N HIS A 594 -42.57 -13.76 6.15
CA HIS A 594 -41.54 -13.98 7.17
C HIS A 594 -41.82 -13.24 8.49
N GLU A 595 -43.08 -12.87 8.75
CA GLU A 595 -43.55 -12.22 9.98
C GLU A 595 -43.01 -10.79 10.19
N VAL A 596 -42.65 -10.08 9.12
CA VAL A 596 -42.29 -8.66 9.14
C VAL A 596 -43.40 -7.86 8.47
N ASP A 597 -44.05 -6.93 9.16
CA ASP A 597 -45.10 -6.11 8.56
C ASP A 597 -44.54 -5.19 7.45
N GLU A 598 -45.40 -4.77 6.53
CA GLU A 598 -45.00 -4.00 5.34
C GLU A 598 -44.32 -2.66 5.70
N GLU A 599 -44.76 -2.00 6.77
CA GLU A 599 -44.19 -0.71 7.21
C GLU A 599 -42.77 -0.92 7.77
N THR A 600 -42.59 -1.94 8.60
CA THR A 600 -41.27 -2.32 9.13
C THR A 600 -40.34 -2.80 8.02
N ALA A 601 -40.84 -3.58 7.06
CA ALA A 601 -40.07 -4.04 5.90
C ALA A 601 -39.54 -2.87 5.05
N ASP A 602 -40.37 -1.85 4.82
CA ASP A 602 -39.97 -0.66 4.08
C ASP A 602 -38.92 0.17 4.82
N LYS A 603 -39.10 0.36 6.13
CA LYS A 603 -38.11 1.04 7.00
C LYS A 603 -36.76 0.34 6.99
N ILE A 604 -36.75 -0.98 7.12
CA ILE A 604 -35.52 -1.79 7.04
C ILE A 604 -34.85 -1.62 5.67
N PHE A 605 -35.62 -1.61 4.57
CA PHE A 605 -35.07 -1.42 3.24
C PHE A 605 -34.43 -0.03 3.05
N GLU A 606 -35.06 1.03 3.55
CA GLU A 606 -34.49 2.38 3.49
C GLU A 606 -33.23 2.53 4.35
N GLU A 607 -33.17 1.90 5.53
CA GLU A 607 -31.93 1.84 6.32
C GLU A 607 -30.81 1.09 5.56
N ILE A 608 -31.11 -0.07 4.97
CA ILE A 608 -30.14 -0.81 4.14
C ILE A 608 -29.65 0.04 2.97
N LYS A 609 -30.54 0.76 2.28
CA LYS A 609 -30.19 1.63 1.15
C LYS A 609 -29.30 2.79 1.57
N PHE A 610 -29.55 3.38 2.73
CA PHE A 610 -28.69 4.40 3.31
C PHE A 610 -27.31 3.83 3.62
N PHE A 611 -27.24 2.71 4.34
CA PHE A 611 -25.99 2.11 4.82
C PHE A 611 -25.20 1.33 3.77
N ALA A 612 -25.80 0.82 2.70
CA ALA A 612 -25.09 0.08 1.66
C ALA A 612 -24.07 0.95 0.88
N ASN A 613 -24.16 2.28 1.00
CA ASN A 613 -23.13 3.20 0.50
C ASN A 613 -21.85 3.16 1.35
N TYR A 614 -21.98 2.70 2.60
CA TYR A 614 -20.97 2.81 3.65
C TYR A 614 -20.65 1.47 4.33
N GLY A 615 -21.45 0.44 4.06
CA GLY A 615 -21.33 -0.88 4.65
C GLY A 615 -19.96 -1.47 4.32
N PHE A 616 -19.27 -1.92 5.36
CA PHE A 616 -17.90 -2.39 5.25
C PHE A 616 -17.82 -3.92 5.24
N ASN A 617 -16.80 -4.50 4.60
CA ASN A 617 -16.62 -5.95 4.60
C ASN A 617 -16.03 -6.38 5.95
N LYS A 618 -16.79 -7.15 6.72
CA LYS A 618 -16.39 -7.58 8.07
C LYS A 618 -15.14 -8.44 8.04
N ALA A 619 -15.04 -9.38 7.11
CA ALA A 619 -13.88 -10.27 7.00
C ALA A 619 -12.56 -9.49 6.87
N HIS A 620 -12.51 -8.51 5.96
CA HIS A 620 -11.37 -7.63 5.79
C HIS A 620 -11.09 -6.76 7.03
N ALA A 621 -12.14 -6.22 7.67
CA ALA A 621 -11.99 -5.44 8.89
C ALA A 621 -11.40 -6.27 10.03
N SER A 622 -11.87 -7.50 10.19
CA SER A 622 -11.47 -8.40 11.26
C SER A 622 -10.02 -8.86 11.10
N ASP A 623 -9.57 -9.25 9.90
CA ASP A 623 -8.14 -9.57 9.66
C ASP A 623 -7.23 -8.38 10.03
N TYR A 624 -7.57 -7.17 9.60
CA TYR A 624 -6.74 -5.99 9.87
C TYR A 624 -6.82 -5.57 11.34
N ALA A 625 -7.97 -5.78 12.00
CA ALA A 625 -8.11 -5.54 13.43
C ALA A 625 -7.20 -6.46 14.26
N VAL A 626 -6.93 -7.70 13.81
CA VAL A 626 -5.96 -8.59 14.49
C VAL A 626 -4.59 -7.91 14.55
N ILE A 627 -4.09 -7.43 13.41
CA ILE A 627 -2.80 -6.71 13.34
C ILE A 627 -2.83 -5.42 14.18
N THR A 628 -3.95 -4.67 14.16
CA THR A 628 -4.12 -3.48 15.02
C THR A 628 -4.00 -3.80 16.50
N VAL A 629 -4.65 -4.86 16.98
CA VAL A 629 -4.55 -5.24 18.40
C VAL A 629 -3.18 -5.83 18.72
N GLN A 630 -2.59 -6.63 17.84
CA GLN A 630 -1.24 -7.17 18.03
C GLN A 630 -0.18 -6.07 18.12
N THR A 631 -0.26 -5.05 17.26
CA THR A 631 0.63 -3.88 17.33
C THR A 631 0.40 -3.07 18.60
N ALA A 632 -0.85 -2.87 19.03
CA ALA A 632 -1.18 -2.21 20.29
C ALA A 632 -0.62 -3.00 21.50
N PHE A 633 -0.75 -4.32 21.48
CA PHE A 633 -0.24 -5.22 22.52
C PHE A 633 1.28 -5.10 22.65
N LEU A 634 2.02 -5.24 21.55
CA LEU A 634 3.47 -5.13 21.58
C LEU A 634 3.94 -3.73 22.01
N LYS A 635 3.29 -2.66 21.53
CA LYS A 635 3.59 -1.29 21.97
C LYS A 635 3.39 -1.10 23.47
N CYS A 636 2.28 -1.60 24.01
CA CYS A 636 1.93 -1.41 25.41
C CYS A 636 2.88 -2.16 26.34
N GLN A 637 3.24 -3.39 25.96
CA GLN A 637 3.95 -4.33 26.84
C GLN A 637 5.47 -4.33 26.62
N TYR A 638 5.93 -4.03 25.41
CA TYR A 638 7.34 -4.00 25.00
C TYR A 638 7.65 -2.70 24.24
N PRO A 639 7.46 -1.52 24.87
CA PRO A 639 7.56 -0.24 24.19
C PRO A 639 8.97 0.03 23.64
N GLU A 640 10.03 -0.40 24.31
CA GLU A 640 11.41 -0.19 23.84
C GLU A 640 11.69 -0.95 22.54
N GLU A 641 11.34 -2.24 22.50
CA GLU A 641 11.49 -3.11 21.33
C GLU A 641 10.57 -2.68 20.18
N TYR A 642 9.31 -2.42 20.48
CA TYR A 642 8.34 -2.03 19.46
C TYR A 642 8.65 -0.68 18.82
N MET A 643 9.01 0.33 19.63
CA MET A 643 9.41 1.64 19.10
C MET A 643 10.72 1.58 18.33
N THR A 644 11.68 0.75 18.75
CA THR A 644 12.91 0.51 17.97
C THR A 644 12.60 -0.12 16.61
N ALA A 645 11.70 -1.11 16.57
CA ALA A 645 11.27 -1.73 15.33
C ALA A 645 10.59 -0.73 14.37
N LEU A 646 9.71 0.13 14.88
CA LEU A 646 9.09 1.22 14.10
C LEU A 646 10.13 2.15 13.47
N LEU A 647 11.11 2.58 14.27
CA LEU A 647 12.19 3.45 13.82
C LEU A 647 13.09 2.80 12.78
N CYS A 648 13.38 1.50 12.93
CA CYS A 648 14.16 0.74 11.95
C CYS A 648 13.45 0.62 10.60
N VAL A 649 12.15 0.33 10.60
CA VAL A 649 11.42 0.09 9.34
C VAL A 649 11.12 1.40 8.61
N GLN A 650 10.91 2.50 9.33
CA GLN A 650 10.51 3.78 8.76
C GLN A 650 11.63 4.83 8.74
N PHE A 651 12.89 4.38 8.78
CA PHE A 651 14.06 5.26 8.91
C PHE A 651 14.21 6.29 7.77
N ASP A 652 13.61 6.02 6.61
CA ASP A 652 13.64 6.86 5.42
C ASP A 652 12.59 8.00 5.45
N ASP A 653 11.51 7.84 6.23
CA ASP A 653 10.48 8.87 6.45
C ASP A 653 10.83 9.75 7.65
N SER A 654 11.58 10.82 7.40
CA SER A 654 12.02 11.76 8.44
C SER A 654 10.87 12.36 9.26
N ALA A 655 9.66 12.51 8.68
CA ALA A 655 8.51 13.06 9.41
C ALA A 655 7.96 12.05 10.42
N LYS A 656 7.88 10.77 10.03
CA LYS A 656 7.45 9.69 10.93
C LYS A 656 8.51 9.37 11.98
N VAL A 657 9.79 9.36 11.61
CA VAL A 657 10.90 9.21 12.57
C VAL A 657 10.81 10.28 13.67
N ALA A 658 10.59 11.55 13.30
CA ALA A 658 10.40 12.62 14.28
C ALA A 658 9.20 12.35 15.20
N THR A 659 8.06 11.94 14.63
CA THR A 659 6.84 11.60 15.38
C THR A 659 7.07 10.44 16.38
N PHE A 660 7.77 9.39 15.96
CA PHE A 660 8.08 8.25 16.83
C PHE A 660 9.09 8.59 17.90
N LEU A 661 10.06 9.45 17.62
CA LEU A 661 11.04 9.89 18.62
C LEU A 661 10.39 10.81 19.67
N GLU A 662 9.42 11.63 19.30
CA GLU A 662 8.57 12.34 20.25
C GLU A 662 7.74 11.38 21.12
N GLU A 663 7.19 10.31 20.52
CA GLU A 663 6.48 9.28 21.26
C GLU A 663 7.41 8.52 22.22
N CYS A 664 8.65 8.22 21.82
CA CYS A 664 9.66 7.62 22.70
C CYS A 664 9.93 8.51 23.92
N ARG A 665 10.04 9.83 23.73
CA ARG A 665 10.18 10.79 24.84
C ARG A 665 8.97 10.78 25.76
N ARG A 666 7.75 10.75 25.20
CA ARG A 666 6.50 10.63 25.99
C ARG A 666 6.48 9.36 26.83
N LEU A 667 7.02 8.26 26.29
CA LEU A 667 7.18 6.97 26.96
C LEU A 667 8.39 6.92 27.92
N ASN A 668 9.14 8.02 28.07
CA ASN A 668 10.37 8.12 28.87
C ASN A 668 11.51 7.16 28.42
N ILE A 669 11.52 6.78 27.14
CA ILE A 669 12.58 5.96 26.54
C ILE A 669 13.75 6.89 26.16
N PRO A 670 14.95 6.69 26.72
CA PRO A 670 16.13 7.48 26.36
C PRO A 670 16.50 7.30 24.88
N ILE A 671 16.72 8.41 24.18
CA ILE A 671 17.26 8.40 22.81
C ILE A 671 18.74 8.76 22.87
N LEU A 672 19.57 7.86 22.40
CA LEU A 672 21.02 7.98 22.38
C LEU A 672 21.49 8.51 21.02
N PRO A 673 22.40 9.50 20.98
CA PRO A 673 22.88 10.08 19.72
C PRO A 673 23.60 9.05 18.85
N PRO A 674 23.71 9.28 17.53
CA PRO A 674 24.54 8.44 16.68
C PRO A 674 26.00 8.49 17.14
N ASP A 675 26.72 7.38 17.02
CA ASP A 675 28.14 7.29 17.34
C ASP A 675 28.79 6.20 16.47
N ILE A 676 29.85 6.53 15.72
CA ILE A 676 30.53 5.59 14.81
C ILE A 676 31.04 4.31 15.52
N ASN A 677 31.33 4.38 16.81
CA ASN A 677 31.83 3.24 17.60
C ASN A 677 30.72 2.31 18.12
N TYR A 678 29.48 2.77 18.18
CA TYR A 678 28.38 2.04 18.83
C TYR A 678 27.16 1.84 17.91
N SER A 679 26.80 2.84 17.10
CA SER A 679 25.63 2.80 16.21
C SER A 679 25.80 1.75 15.11
N GLN A 680 24.71 1.07 14.79
CA GLN A 680 24.59 0.23 13.59
C GLN A 680 23.98 1.05 12.45
N LEU A 681 23.72 0.40 11.31
CA LEU A 681 22.92 1.01 10.25
C LEU A 681 21.51 1.34 10.75
N ASP A 682 20.86 0.36 11.35
CA ASP A 682 19.54 0.47 11.95
C ASP A 682 19.61 1.01 13.38
N PHE A 683 18.47 1.43 13.91
CA PHE A 683 18.31 1.71 15.34
C PHE A 683 18.51 0.43 16.15
N ASP A 684 19.07 0.56 17.34
CA ASP A 684 19.38 -0.57 18.22
C ASP A 684 19.12 -0.23 19.68
N ILE A 685 18.96 -1.23 20.54
CA ILE A 685 18.72 -1.04 21.98
C ILE A 685 20.03 -1.24 22.75
N GLU A 686 20.44 -0.20 23.45
CA GLU A 686 21.65 -0.20 24.27
C GLU A 686 21.28 -0.10 25.75
N THR A 687 21.91 -0.94 26.59
CA THR A 687 21.83 -0.78 28.04
C THR A 687 22.87 0.23 28.49
N MET A 688 22.39 1.35 29.03
CA MET A 688 23.21 2.42 29.60
C MET A 688 23.90 1.96 30.90
N PRO A 689 24.99 2.63 31.31
CA PRO A 689 25.72 2.30 32.55
C PRO A 689 24.89 2.35 33.83
N ASP A 690 23.77 3.10 33.84
CA ASP A 690 22.84 3.20 34.97
C ASP A 690 21.81 2.06 35.00
N GLY A 691 21.89 1.11 34.06
CA GLY A 691 20.99 -0.04 33.92
C GLY A 691 19.71 0.25 33.14
N ARG A 692 19.47 1.49 32.70
CA ARG A 692 18.33 1.81 31.81
C ARG A 692 18.64 1.39 30.39
N ARG A 693 17.61 1.03 29.64
CA ARG A 693 17.73 0.77 28.20
C ARG A 693 17.37 2.04 27.44
N GLY A 694 18.10 2.30 26.36
CA GLY A 694 17.88 3.44 25.49
C GLY A 694 18.05 3.03 24.03
N ILE A 695 17.40 3.77 23.13
CA ILE A 695 17.45 3.53 21.70
C ILE A 695 18.63 4.31 21.10
N ARG A 696 19.63 3.61 20.59
CA ARG A 696 20.77 4.16 19.85
C ARG A 696 20.33 4.52 18.44
N PHE A 697 20.61 5.75 18.03
CA PHE A 697 20.27 6.24 16.70
C PHE A 697 20.99 5.43 15.62
N GLY A 698 20.23 4.92 14.65
CA GLY A 698 20.75 4.23 13.48
C GLY A 698 21.41 5.19 12.50
N MET A 699 22.59 4.85 12.00
CA MET A 699 23.32 5.76 11.11
C MET A 699 22.60 5.96 9.76
N ALA A 700 21.80 4.99 9.31
CA ALA A 700 21.08 5.07 8.05
C ALA A 700 19.97 6.15 8.05
N ALA A 701 19.47 6.53 9.23
CA ALA A 701 18.48 7.60 9.38
C ALA A 701 19.09 9.01 9.28
N ILE A 702 20.42 9.15 9.22
CA ILE A 702 21.10 10.44 9.12
C ILE A 702 21.02 10.95 7.67
N LYS A 703 20.40 12.11 7.46
CA LYS A 703 20.29 12.69 6.11
C LYS A 703 21.66 12.90 5.46
N ASN A 704 21.71 12.59 4.18
CA ASN A 704 22.90 12.66 3.32
C ASN A 704 24.01 11.63 3.61
N ALA A 705 23.80 10.69 4.54
CA ALA A 705 24.71 9.56 4.75
C ALA A 705 24.21 8.35 3.96
N GLY A 706 24.89 8.00 2.86
CA GLY A 706 24.49 6.85 2.04
C GLY A 706 24.81 5.52 2.75
N VAL A 707 23.92 4.53 2.63
CA VAL A 707 24.07 3.20 3.28
C VAL A 707 25.41 2.55 2.97
N ALA A 708 25.88 2.60 1.71
CA ALA A 708 27.18 2.03 1.32
C ALA A 708 28.37 2.68 2.05
N ALA A 709 28.33 4.00 2.26
CA ALA A 709 29.37 4.73 2.99
C ALA A 709 29.37 4.34 4.49
N LEU A 710 28.19 4.19 5.07
CA LEU A 710 28.03 3.80 6.48
C LEU A 710 28.41 2.34 6.72
N GLN A 711 28.03 1.44 5.80
CA GLN A 711 28.40 0.03 5.86
C GLN A 711 29.92 -0.12 5.81
N HIS A 712 30.62 0.64 4.96
CA HIS A 712 32.08 0.63 4.93
C HIS A 712 32.72 1.00 6.29
N ILE A 713 32.18 2.03 6.98
CA ILE A 713 32.65 2.40 8.33
C ILE A 713 32.42 1.25 9.32
N ILE A 714 31.24 0.63 9.30
CA ILE A 714 30.88 -0.48 10.18
C ILE A 714 31.76 -1.70 9.92
N ASP A 715 32.02 -2.04 8.66
CA ASP A 715 32.87 -3.17 8.27
C ASP A 715 34.29 -2.97 8.80
N CYS A 716 34.89 -1.80 8.58
CA CYS A 716 36.20 -1.45 9.13
C CYS A 716 36.24 -1.57 10.66
N ARG A 717 35.19 -1.12 11.36
CA ARG A 717 35.07 -1.25 12.82
C ARG A 717 34.93 -2.70 13.27
N ASN A 718 34.15 -3.51 12.55
CA ASN A 718 33.94 -4.91 12.89
C ASN A 718 35.21 -5.74 12.67
N GLU A 719 36.03 -5.39 11.67
CA GLU A 719 37.31 -6.05 11.39
C GLU A 719 38.43 -5.64 12.35
N ASN A 720 38.54 -4.35 12.70
CA ASN A 720 39.68 -3.80 13.43
C ASN A 720 39.40 -3.40 14.88
N GLY A 721 38.13 -3.40 15.31
CA GLY A 721 37.70 -2.94 16.61
C GLY A 721 37.19 -1.49 16.62
N ARG A 722 36.95 -0.95 17.81
CA ARG A 722 36.50 0.45 17.97
C ARG A 722 37.62 1.43 17.65
N PHE A 723 37.26 2.55 17.06
CA PHE A 723 38.17 3.64 16.74
C PHE A 723 38.58 4.38 18.03
N GLU A 724 39.87 4.45 18.29
CA GLU A 724 40.42 5.07 19.52
C GLU A 724 40.65 6.58 19.37
N SER A 725 40.92 7.05 18.15
CA SER A 725 41.15 8.46 17.84
C SER A 725 40.70 8.82 16.42
N LEU A 726 40.77 10.12 16.08
CA LEU A 726 40.47 10.59 14.73
C LEU A 726 41.48 10.07 13.71
N GLU A 727 42.76 9.98 14.08
CA GLU A 727 43.83 9.41 13.27
C GLU A 727 43.56 7.93 12.99
N ASP A 728 43.23 7.18 14.03
CA ASP A 728 42.89 5.76 13.93
C ASP A 728 41.69 5.54 13.00
N PHE A 729 40.64 6.37 13.12
CA PHE A 729 39.52 6.37 12.20
C PHE A 729 39.95 6.64 10.74
N CYS A 730 40.84 7.61 10.51
CA CYS A 730 41.33 7.93 9.16
C CYS A 730 42.23 6.84 8.56
N HIS A 731 42.98 6.11 9.40
CA HIS A 731 43.83 5.00 8.97
C HIS A 731 43.02 3.75 8.64
N GLN A 732 41.98 3.46 9.41
CA GLN A 732 41.16 2.27 9.22
C GLN A 732 40.10 2.44 8.13
N VAL A 733 39.52 3.64 7.99
CA VAL A 733 38.44 3.92 7.03
C VAL A 733 38.95 4.77 5.88
N ASP A 734 38.71 4.34 4.64
CA ASP A 734 39.00 5.16 3.46
C ASP A 734 37.89 6.20 3.25
N LEU A 735 38.17 7.44 3.66
CA LEU A 735 37.19 8.52 3.59
C LEU A 735 36.83 8.95 2.15
N ARG A 736 37.58 8.48 1.13
CA ARG A 736 37.19 8.63 -0.29
C ARG A 736 35.91 7.85 -0.60
N ALA A 737 35.77 6.65 -0.04
CA ALA A 737 34.60 5.79 -0.23
C ALA A 737 33.39 6.29 0.57
N VAL A 738 33.62 6.94 1.71
CA VAL A 738 32.57 7.55 2.54
C VAL A 738 31.99 8.81 1.87
N GLY A 739 32.86 9.65 1.30
CA GLY A 739 32.48 10.89 0.64
C GLY A 739 32.25 12.07 1.60
N LYS A 740 32.60 13.27 1.13
CA LYS A 740 32.63 14.50 1.96
C LYS A 740 31.28 14.86 2.59
N ARG A 741 30.18 14.71 1.84
CA ARG A 741 28.83 15.08 2.30
C ARG A 741 28.34 14.17 3.44
N ALA A 742 28.63 12.88 3.37
CA ALA A 742 28.26 11.94 4.43
C ALA A 742 29.06 12.20 5.71
N LEU A 743 30.38 12.40 5.59
CA LEU A 743 31.24 12.74 6.72
C LEU A 743 30.86 14.08 7.37
N GLU A 744 30.51 15.08 6.56
CA GLU A 744 29.99 16.36 7.06
C GLU A 744 28.74 16.16 7.93
N SER A 745 27.78 15.37 7.45
CA SER A 745 26.58 15.05 8.22
C SER A 745 26.92 14.35 9.53
N LEU A 746 27.79 13.33 9.51
CA LEU A 746 28.21 12.58 10.71
C LEU A 746 28.85 13.50 11.77
N ILE A 747 29.69 14.44 11.35
CA ILE A 747 30.32 15.41 12.28
C ILE A 747 29.27 16.37 12.86
N LYS A 748 28.37 16.91 12.02
CA LYS A 748 27.34 17.88 12.48
C LYS A 748 26.42 17.29 13.53
N VAL A 749 26.04 16.02 13.38
CA VAL A 749 25.18 15.30 14.33
C VAL A 749 25.95 14.72 15.52
N GLY A 750 27.28 14.87 15.54
CA GLY A 750 28.14 14.43 16.64
C GLY A 750 28.44 12.94 16.66
N ALA A 751 28.29 12.24 15.54
CA ALA A 751 28.61 10.83 15.45
C ALA A 751 30.11 10.53 15.55
N VAL A 752 30.97 11.54 15.34
CA VAL A 752 32.43 11.42 15.45
C VAL A 752 32.89 12.00 16.81
N PRO A 753 33.22 11.17 17.81
CA PRO A 753 33.42 11.63 19.18
C PRO A 753 34.84 12.15 19.49
N PHE A 754 35.66 12.44 18.48
CA PHE A 754 37.11 12.70 18.65
C PHE A 754 37.52 14.18 18.73
N GLY A 755 36.57 15.10 18.89
CA GLY A 755 36.86 16.53 19.01
C GLY A 755 35.62 17.41 18.97
N ASP A 756 35.82 18.72 19.07
CA ASP A 756 34.74 19.69 18.97
C ASP A 756 34.14 19.71 17.56
N ARG A 757 32.80 19.68 17.45
CA ARG A 757 32.09 19.51 16.18
C ARG A 757 32.39 20.61 15.17
N ASP A 758 32.51 21.85 15.62
CA ASP A 758 32.83 23.01 14.77
C ASP A 758 34.27 22.96 14.24
N ALA A 759 35.23 22.55 15.08
CA ALA A 759 36.63 22.36 14.70
C ALA A 759 36.80 21.24 13.66
N LEU A 760 36.09 20.12 13.85
CA LEU A 760 36.05 19.00 12.90
C LEU A 760 35.38 19.40 11.58
N HIS A 761 34.28 20.15 11.64
CA HIS A 761 33.55 20.62 10.45
C HIS A 761 34.40 21.59 9.61
N GLU A 762 35.08 22.56 10.23
CA GLU A 762 35.99 23.49 9.52
C GLU A 762 37.22 22.76 8.94
N SER A 763 37.63 21.66 9.57
CA SER A 763 38.80 20.86 9.18
C SER A 763 38.49 19.67 8.26
N LEU A 764 37.26 19.57 7.74
CA LEU A 764 36.79 18.43 6.94
C LEU A 764 37.71 18.08 5.76
N ASP A 765 38.19 19.09 5.01
CA ASP A 765 39.10 18.87 3.88
C ASP A 765 40.48 18.33 4.32
N ARG A 766 40.95 18.69 5.52
CA ARG A 766 42.20 18.18 6.07
C ARG A 766 42.07 16.73 6.50
N ILE A 767 40.95 16.38 7.14
CA ILE A 767 40.65 15.01 7.60
C ILE A 767 40.60 14.06 6.39
N VAL A 768 39.86 14.43 5.34
CA VAL A 768 39.77 13.63 4.10
C VAL A 768 41.12 13.54 3.39
N GLY A 769 41.89 14.64 3.37
CA GLY A 769 43.25 14.67 2.80
C GLY A 769 44.19 13.70 3.50
N PHE A 770 44.21 13.71 4.83
CA PHE A 770 45.06 12.84 5.65
C PHE A 770 44.77 11.34 5.42
N SER A 771 43.49 10.94 5.48
CA SER A 771 43.09 9.56 5.15
C SER A 771 43.48 9.17 3.71
N THR A 772 43.26 10.08 2.75
CA THR A 772 43.61 9.83 1.34
C THR A 772 45.11 9.60 1.13
N GLU A 773 45.96 10.37 1.80
CA GLU A 773 47.43 10.24 1.69
C GLU A 773 47.92 8.93 2.29
N TYR A 774 47.37 8.54 3.44
CA TYR A 774 47.67 7.25 4.09
C TYR A 774 47.30 6.04 3.20
N HIS A 775 46.05 5.96 2.73
CA HIS A 775 45.59 4.83 1.91
C HIS A 775 46.29 4.76 0.55
N LYS A 776 46.61 5.91 -0.07
CA LYS A 776 47.45 5.93 -1.29
C LYS A 776 48.86 5.41 -1.05
N ALA A 777 49.50 5.77 0.07
CA ALA A 777 50.83 5.28 0.40
C ALA A 777 50.83 3.75 0.62
N GLN A 778 49.76 3.22 1.22
CA GLN A 778 49.54 1.79 1.40
C GLN A 778 49.31 1.05 0.07
N GLU A 779 48.47 1.58 -0.83
CA GLU A 779 48.20 1.02 -2.17
C GLU A 779 49.46 0.97 -3.05
N VAL A 780 50.32 1.98 -2.96
CA VAL A 780 51.57 2.07 -3.73
C VAL A 780 52.66 1.15 -3.14
N GLY A 781 52.39 0.46 -2.03
CA GLY A 781 53.36 -0.41 -1.35
C GLY A 781 54.53 0.37 -0.76
N GLN A 782 54.34 1.66 -0.51
CA GLN A 782 55.35 2.59 -0.02
C GLN A 782 55.40 2.64 1.51
N MET A 783 55.08 1.52 2.16
CA MET A 783 55.41 1.31 3.57
C MET A 783 56.93 1.03 3.66
N SER A 784 57.62 1.87 4.43
CA SER A 784 59.08 1.93 4.60
C SER A 784 59.81 0.58 4.41
N LEU A 785 60.77 0.55 3.47
CA LEU A 785 61.66 -0.59 3.18
C LEU A 785 62.65 -0.91 4.34
N PHE A 786 62.53 -0.24 5.49
CA PHE A 786 63.37 -0.42 6.67
C PHE A 786 62.48 -0.66 7.89
N GLY A 787 62.22 -1.93 8.17
CA GLY A 787 61.64 -2.34 9.45
C GLY A 787 62.58 -2.02 10.59
N GLY A 788 62.10 -1.26 11.57
CA GLY A 788 62.77 -1.03 12.85
C GLY A 788 63.10 0.44 13.12
N ASP A 789 62.25 1.06 13.95
CA ASP A 789 62.61 2.06 14.95
C ASP A 789 63.54 3.20 14.50
N MET A 790 63.09 3.99 13.53
CA MET A 790 63.47 5.40 13.35
C MET A 790 62.29 6.10 12.66
N GLY A 791 61.72 7.10 13.34
CA GLY A 791 60.49 7.80 12.98
C GLY A 791 60.37 8.17 11.50
N VAL A 792 59.36 7.60 10.85
CA VAL A 792 58.41 8.47 10.16
C VAL A 792 57.83 9.30 11.30
N ASP A 793 57.98 10.62 11.29
CA ASP A 793 57.13 11.44 12.17
C ASP A 793 55.71 10.92 11.92
N GLU A 794 55.09 10.29 12.92
CA GLU A 794 53.64 10.07 12.89
C GLU A 794 53.08 11.47 12.64
N GLU A 795 52.68 11.76 11.40
CA GLU A 795 52.06 13.03 11.08
C GLU A 795 50.76 13.06 11.88
N THR A 796 50.84 13.59 13.10
CA THR A 796 49.67 13.75 13.96
C THR A 796 48.72 14.71 13.29
N LEU A 797 47.49 14.27 13.07
CA LEU A 797 46.45 15.06 12.44
C LEU A 797 46.06 16.22 13.35
N TYR A 798 46.65 17.40 13.10
CA TYR A 798 46.34 18.58 13.89
C TYR A 798 45.02 19.24 13.45
N ILE A 799 44.02 19.18 14.32
CA ILE A 799 42.74 19.90 14.17
C ILE A 799 42.84 21.23 14.94
N PRO A 800 42.91 22.40 14.26
CA PRO A 800 42.88 23.68 14.94
C PRO A 800 41.49 23.95 15.53
N PRO A 801 41.40 24.75 16.61
CA PRO A 801 40.11 25.28 17.07
C PRO A 801 39.41 26.04 15.95
N ALA A 802 38.08 25.98 15.92
CA ALA A 802 37.28 26.71 14.94
C ALA A 802 37.57 28.22 15.02
N LYS A 803 37.70 28.87 13.86
CA LYS A 803 37.96 30.33 13.80
C LYS A 803 36.78 31.12 14.33
N ASP A 804 35.57 30.69 13.98
CA ASP A 804 34.29 31.25 14.41
C ASP A 804 33.47 30.14 15.07
N PRO A 805 33.46 30.03 16.41
CA PRO A 805 32.73 28.99 17.11
C PRO A 805 31.25 29.02 16.75
N VAL A 806 30.72 27.86 16.34
CA VAL A 806 29.33 27.74 15.93
C VAL A 806 28.45 27.90 17.17
N ARG A 807 27.37 28.68 17.05
CA ARG A 807 26.50 28.90 18.21
C ARG A 807 25.78 27.59 18.54
N PRO A 808 25.55 27.26 19.82
CA PRO A 808 24.81 26.05 20.20
C PRO A 808 23.43 25.93 19.53
N ARG A 809 22.72 27.05 19.28
CA ARG A 809 21.45 27.07 18.54
C ARG A 809 21.61 26.57 17.09
N ASP A 810 22.71 26.93 16.45
CA ASP A 810 22.98 26.53 15.06
C ASP A 810 23.37 25.04 15.01
N MET A 811 24.10 24.53 16.01
CA MET A 811 24.40 23.10 16.14
C MET A 811 23.13 22.27 16.37
N LEU A 812 22.22 22.73 17.24
CA LEU A 812 20.90 22.10 17.42
C LEU A 812 20.07 22.18 16.13
N GLY A 813 20.17 23.29 15.39
CA GLY A 813 19.58 23.43 14.06
C GLY A 813 20.07 22.35 13.08
N TRP A 814 21.36 22.01 13.12
CA TRP A 814 21.89 20.90 12.30
C TRP A 814 21.32 19.54 12.71
N GLU A 815 21.15 19.28 14.01
CA GLU A 815 20.51 18.04 14.47
C GLU A 815 19.06 17.96 14.01
N LYS A 816 18.28 19.04 14.14
CA LYS A 816 16.90 19.08 13.64
C LYS A 816 16.83 18.91 12.12
N GLU A 817 17.76 19.51 11.39
CA GLU A 817 17.83 19.37 9.93
C GLU A 817 18.16 17.93 9.50
N LEU A 818 19.17 17.32 10.12
CA LEU A 818 19.78 16.06 9.68
C LEU A 818 19.22 14.80 10.34
N LEU A 819 18.72 14.91 11.58
CA LEU A 819 18.11 13.82 12.36
C LEU A 819 16.60 13.98 12.51
N GLY A 820 16.06 15.18 12.29
CA GLY A 820 14.63 15.50 12.45
C GLY A 820 14.24 16.04 13.83
N LEU A 821 15.13 16.00 14.82
CA LEU A 821 14.91 16.46 16.19
C LEU A 821 16.21 16.93 16.84
N TYR A 822 16.08 17.59 17.98
CA TYR A 822 17.20 17.90 18.85
C TYR A 822 17.57 16.69 19.72
N VAL A 823 18.80 16.20 19.65
CA VAL A 823 19.24 14.98 20.36
C VAL A 823 20.17 15.30 21.52
N THR A 824 21.06 16.28 21.39
CA THR A 824 22.04 16.61 22.46
C THR A 824 21.59 17.64 23.48
N GLY A 825 20.42 18.24 23.29
CA GLY A 825 19.80 19.19 24.20
C GLY A 825 18.65 19.93 23.53
N ARG A 826 17.97 20.82 24.24
CA ARG A 826 16.90 21.67 23.67
C ARG A 826 17.35 23.13 23.62
N PRO A 827 16.87 23.93 22.64
CA PRO A 827 17.11 25.37 22.62
C PRO A 827 16.75 26.07 23.95
N VAL A 828 15.71 25.58 24.61
CA VAL A 828 15.23 25.97 25.96
C VAL A 828 16.30 25.80 27.06
N ASP A 829 17.17 24.78 26.97
CA ASP A 829 18.02 24.37 28.10
C ASP A 829 19.05 25.45 28.46
N ARG A 830 19.44 26.29 27.50
CA ARG A 830 20.33 27.45 27.73
C ARG A 830 19.73 28.51 28.65
N HIS A 831 18.41 28.59 28.68
CA HIS A 831 17.66 29.54 29.49
C HIS A 831 17.09 28.90 30.75
N ARG A 832 17.43 27.63 31.00
CA ARG A 832 16.91 26.84 32.12
C ARG A 832 17.14 27.48 33.47
N ASP A 833 18.33 28.02 33.74
CA ASP A 833 18.61 28.73 35.01
C ASP A 833 17.79 30.01 35.15
N LYS A 834 17.50 30.70 34.03
CA LYS A 834 16.66 31.90 34.03
C LYS A 834 15.19 31.56 34.26
N PHE A 835 14.71 30.47 33.66
CA PHE A 835 13.37 29.94 33.90
C PHE A 835 13.24 29.39 35.32
N ALA A 836 14.21 28.64 35.82
CA ALA A 836 14.22 28.15 37.21
C ALA A 836 14.25 29.29 38.24
N ALA A 837 14.89 30.42 37.92
CA ALA A 837 14.90 31.61 38.76
C ALA A 837 13.63 32.49 38.64
N MET A 838 12.76 32.26 37.66
CA MET A 838 11.49 32.96 37.54
C MET A 838 10.46 32.38 38.51
N SER A 839 9.93 33.22 39.40
CA SER A 839 8.83 32.83 40.28
C SER A 839 7.54 32.59 39.49
N ASN A 840 6.77 31.58 39.92
CA ASN A 840 5.42 31.22 39.42
C ASN A 840 5.35 30.61 38.01
N LEU A 841 6.46 30.06 37.48
CA LEU A 841 6.39 29.22 36.29
C LEU A 841 5.79 27.85 36.63
N HIS A 842 4.81 27.45 35.86
CA HIS A 842 4.18 26.14 35.95
C HIS A 842 4.83 25.19 34.95
N VAL A 843 5.05 23.95 35.38
CA VAL A 843 5.47 22.85 34.52
C VAL A 843 4.22 22.30 33.82
N VAL A 844 4.26 22.14 32.51
CA VAL A 844 3.09 21.75 31.72
C VAL A 844 2.58 20.37 32.12
N ASN A 845 3.48 19.43 32.38
CA ASN A 845 3.08 18.09 32.82
C ASN A 845 2.38 18.10 34.19
N ASP A 846 2.79 18.97 35.12
CA ASP A 846 2.12 19.13 36.42
C ASP A 846 0.73 19.76 36.26
N LEU A 847 0.57 20.70 35.32
CA LEU A 847 -0.73 21.27 34.97
C LEU A 847 -1.66 20.20 34.39
N LYS A 848 -1.16 19.35 33.49
CA LYS A 848 -1.93 18.24 32.91
C LYS A 848 -2.28 17.18 33.94
N ALA A 849 -1.35 16.83 34.84
CA ALA A 849 -1.60 15.87 35.91
C ALA A 849 -2.66 16.36 36.92
N ASN A 850 -2.76 17.68 37.12
CA ASN A 850 -3.74 18.31 38.01
C ASN A 850 -4.82 19.10 37.26
N ALA A 851 -5.16 18.65 36.05
CA ALA A 851 -5.96 19.41 35.08
C ALA A 851 -7.31 19.91 35.64
N GLU A 852 -8.06 19.06 36.34
CA GLU A 852 -9.34 19.44 36.94
C GLU A 852 -9.20 20.53 38.01
N ALA A 853 -8.15 20.45 38.84
CA ALA A 853 -7.90 21.42 39.89
C ALA A 853 -7.32 22.75 39.36
N MET A 854 -6.75 22.74 38.15
CA MET A 854 -6.15 23.90 37.50
C MET A 854 -7.06 24.58 36.48
N HIS A 855 -8.24 24.03 36.21
CA HIS A 855 -9.22 24.64 35.32
C HIS A 855 -9.62 26.04 35.79
N GLU A 856 -9.65 26.99 34.84
CA GLU A 856 -9.95 28.42 35.05
C GLU A 856 -8.95 29.17 35.95
N LYS A 857 -7.81 28.56 36.30
CA LYS A 857 -6.77 29.23 37.09
C LYS A 857 -5.77 29.95 36.19
N PRO A 858 -5.21 31.09 36.65
CA PRO A 858 -4.12 31.77 35.97
C PRO A 858 -2.87 30.89 36.02
N VAL A 859 -2.24 30.71 34.85
CA VAL A 859 -1.01 29.94 34.68
C VAL A 859 0.00 30.76 33.90
N ARG A 860 1.27 30.52 34.22
CA ARG A 860 2.41 31.09 33.51
C ARG A 860 3.32 29.95 33.09
N VAL A 861 3.53 29.81 31.79
CA VAL A 861 4.37 28.75 31.20
C VAL A 861 5.43 29.42 30.35
N ALA A 862 6.63 28.87 30.33
CA ALA A 862 7.71 29.31 29.45
C ALA A 862 8.21 28.14 28.64
N GLY A 863 8.59 28.39 27.40
CA GLY A 863 8.88 27.30 26.49
C GLY A 863 9.26 27.76 25.09
N GLU A 864 9.48 26.78 24.24
CA GLU A 864 9.78 26.97 22.82
C GLU A 864 8.51 26.85 21.98
N ILE A 865 8.36 27.71 20.97
CA ILE A 865 7.29 27.57 19.98
C ILE A 865 7.64 26.41 19.04
N VAL A 866 6.85 25.35 19.10
CA VAL A 866 6.93 24.18 18.22
C VAL A 866 6.21 24.44 16.90
N SER A 867 5.05 25.10 16.94
CA SER A 867 4.28 25.43 15.74
C SER A 867 3.35 26.64 15.94
N LEU A 868 3.00 27.33 14.86
CA LEU A 868 2.04 28.45 14.83
C LEU A 868 1.05 28.26 13.67
N ARG A 869 -0.25 28.22 13.98
CA ARG A 869 -1.34 28.15 13.00
C ARG A 869 -2.21 29.40 13.06
N LYS A 870 -2.29 30.18 11.98
CA LYS A 870 -3.22 31.31 11.85
C LYS A 870 -4.61 30.79 11.44
N ILE A 871 -5.66 31.22 12.12
CA ILE A 871 -7.05 30.80 11.89
C ILE A 871 -7.92 32.04 11.70
N ILE A 872 -8.77 32.02 10.68
CA ILE A 872 -9.79 33.05 10.46
C ILE A 872 -11.08 32.58 11.12
N THR A 873 -11.60 33.39 12.03
CA THR A 873 -12.86 33.09 12.75
C THR A 873 -14.08 33.30 11.85
N ARG A 874 -15.25 32.76 12.25
CA ARG A 874 -16.54 32.96 11.53
C ARG A 874 -16.95 34.45 11.41
N THR A 875 -16.40 35.32 12.25
CA THR A 875 -16.60 36.78 12.22
C THR A 875 -15.54 37.51 11.39
N ASN A 876 -14.73 36.79 10.60
CA ASN A 876 -13.66 37.31 9.75
C ASN A 876 -12.55 38.08 10.50
N THR A 877 -12.30 37.72 11.76
CA THR A 877 -11.16 38.22 12.55
C THR A 877 -10.09 37.14 12.68
N GLN A 878 -8.81 37.53 12.64
CA GLN A 878 -7.70 36.60 12.72
C GLN A 878 -7.39 36.23 14.18
N MET A 879 -7.09 34.96 14.40
CA MET A 879 -6.58 34.44 15.67
C MET A 879 -5.43 33.46 15.37
N ALA A 880 -4.67 33.06 16.38
CA ALA A 880 -3.61 32.07 16.20
C ALA A 880 -3.64 30.99 17.29
N ILE A 881 -3.16 29.81 16.92
CA ILE A 881 -2.92 28.70 17.84
C ILE A 881 -1.43 28.40 17.81
N LEU A 882 -0.79 28.50 18.96
CA LEU A 882 0.61 28.16 19.20
C LEU A 882 0.68 26.78 19.87
N GLN A 883 1.69 25.98 19.53
CA GLN A 883 2.09 24.83 20.32
C GLN A 883 3.38 25.16 21.04
N VAL A 884 3.38 25.11 22.37
CA VAL A 884 4.53 25.48 23.20
C VAL A 884 5.05 24.26 23.95
N GLU A 885 6.34 23.98 23.84
CA GLU A 885 7.03 22.95 24.62
C GLU A 885 7.73 23.60 25.82
N ASP A 886 7.46 23.12 27.03
CA ASP A 886 7.93 23.74 28.26
C ASP A 886 9.43 23.63 28.49
N TRP A 887 9.92 24.47 29.39
CA TRP A 887 11.33 24.55 29.74
C TRP A 887 11.85 23.40 30.62
N HIS A 888 10.96 22.57 31.17
CA HIS A 888 11.28 21.63 32.25
C HIS A 888 11.91 20.34 31.71
N GLU A 889 12.63 19.59 32.57
CA GLU A 889 13.35 18.35 32.19
C GLU A 889 12.43 17.26 31.62
N THR A 890 11.17 17.26 32.03
CA THR A 890 10.14 16.29 31.62
C THR A 890 9.44 16.63 30.30
N ALA A 891 9.76 17.78 29.68
CA ALA A 891 9.26 18.26 28.39
C ALA A 891 7.72 18.10 28.19
N GLY A 892 6.93 19.05 28.71
CA GLY A 892 5.49 19.07 28.48
C GLY A 892 5.08 20.02 27.35
N THR A 893 4.28 19.55 26.39
CA THR A 893 3.72 20.41 25.32
C THR A 893 2.31 20.89 25.66
N ILE A 894 1.94 22.12 25.31
CA ILE A 894 0.59 22.63 25.50
C ILE A 894 0.15 23.53 24.34
N GLU A 895 -1.13 23.41 23.98
CA GLU A 895 -1.74 24.31 23.01
C GLU A 895 -2.05 25.65 23.68
N VAL A 896 -1.63 26.74 23.04
CA VAL A 896 -1.82 28.12 23.50
C VAL A 896 -2.66 28.86 22.47
N VAL A 897 -3.85 29.26 22.87
CA VAL A 897 -4.83 29.93 22.00
C VAL A 897 -4.71 31.44 22.15
N LEU A 898 -4.39 32.13 21.06
CA LEU A 898 -4.33 33.59 20.96
C LEU A 898 -5.61 34.10 20.29
N PHE A 899 -6.58 34.53 21.08
CA PHE A 899 -7.80 35.16 20.58
C PHE A 899 -7.50 36.47 19.85
N PRO A 900 -8.41 36.98 18.98
CA PRO A 900 -8.11 38.11 18.09
C PRO A 900 -7.50 39.33 18.78
N ARG A 901 -8.02 39.72 19.96
CA ARG A 901 -7.48 40.86 20.73
C ARG A 901 -6.05 40.65 21.23
N THR A 902 -5.68 39.42 21.56
CA THR A 902 -4.32 39.07 21.99
C THR A 902 -3.41 38.97 20.78
N TRP A 903 -3.90 38.33 19.69
CA TRP A 903 -3.19 38.22 18.42
C TRP A 903 -2.81 39.60 17.84
N ASP A 904 -3.75 40.55 17.79
CA ASP A 904 -3.51 41.91 17.29
C ASP A 904 -2.40 42.66 18.05
N LYS A 905 -2.13 42.30 19.32
CA LYS A 905 -1.07 42.92 20.12
C LYS A 905 0.31 42.32 19.89
N VAL A 906 0.37 41.06 19.43
CA VAL A 906 1.63 40.30 19.24
C VAL A 906 1.92 40.02 17.77
N VAL A 907 1.01 40.41 16.86
CA VAL A 907 1.16 40.20 15.42
C VAL A 907 2.43 40.87 14.89
N ASP A 908 2.73 42.10 15.35
CA ASP A 908 3.94 42.82 14.95
C ASP A 908 5.22 42.09 15.40
N TYR A 909 5.22 41.46 16.58
CA TYR A 909 6.31 40.60 17.04
C TYR A 909 6.53 39.41 16.08
N PHE A 910 5.44 38.76 15.67
CA PHE A 910 5.45 37.65 14.72
C PHE A 910 5.57 38.07 13.23
N GLU A 911 5.58 39.37 12.91
CA GLU A 911 5.70 39.88 11.53
C GLU A 911 7.00 40.68 11.30
N GLU A 912 7.49 41.49 12.26
CA GLU A 912 8.74 42.26 12.14
C GLU A 912 10.01 41.39 12.32
N HIS A 913 10.00 40.39 13.20
CA HIS A 913 11.14 39.46 13.36
C HIS A 913 11.27 38.47 12.19
N HIS A 914 10.27 38.36 11.30
CA HIS A 914 10.12 37.25 10.35
C HIS A 914 10.40 37.58 8.87
N GLN A 915 11.12 38.67 8.56
CA GLN A 915 11.68 38.85 7.22
C GLN A 915 12.90 37.95 6.91
N ARG A 916 13.39 37.13 7.87
CA ARG A 916 14.60 36.31 7.68
C ARG A 916 14.51 34.82 8.08
N GLN A 917 13.62 34.37 8.98
CA GLN A 917 13.52 32.95 9.43
C GLN A 917 12.11 32.58 9.99
N PRO A 918 11.75 31.27 10.06
CA PRO A 918 10.47 30.80 10.62
C PRO A 918 10.35 31.01 12.14
N VAL A 919 9.09 31.14 12.62
CA VAL A 919 8.69 31.38 14.03
C VAL A 919 9.00 30.20 14.96
N GLU A 920 9.18 29.02 14.39
CA GLU A 920 9.48 27.80 15.14
C GLU A 920 10.87 27.91 15.79
N SER A 921 10.98 27.47 17.03
CA SER A 921 12.18 27.52 17.87
C SER A 921 12.48 28.84 18.59
N ASP A 922 11.54 29.79 18.57
CA ASP A 922 11.61 30.98 19.41
C ASP A 922 11.08 30.71 20.83
N LEU A 923 11.76 31.28 21.81
CA LEU A 923 11.45 31.10 23.22
C LEU A 923 10.46 32.16 23.67
N VAL A 924 9.39 31.75 24.32
CA VAL A 924 8.32 32.63 24.79
C VAL A 924 7.92 32.34 26.24
N VAL A 925 7.42 33.37 26.90
CA VAL A 925 6.69 33.26 28.17
C VAL A 925 5.23 33.58 27.91
N VAL A 926 4.36 32.64 28.25
CA VAL A 926 2.92 32.72 28.07
C VAL A 926 2.26 32.90 29.43
N ASN A 927 1.44 33.95 29.56
CA ASN A 927 0.50 34.11 30.67
C ASN A 927 -0.92 33.95 30.15
N GLY A 928 -1.72 33.18 30.88
CA GLY A 928 -3.11 32.96 30.49
C GLY A 928 -3.88 32.12 31.49
N VAL A 929 -5.03 31.64 31.06
CA VAL A 929 -5.92 30.79 31.87
C VAL A 929 -5.91 29.36 31.35
N PHE A 930 -5.71 28.39 32.25
CA PHE A 930 -5.71 26.97 31.90
C PHE A 930 -7.16 26.47 31.69
N ASP A 931 -7.40 25.82 30.56
CA ASP A 931 -8.75 25.48 30.08
C ASP A 931 -8.80 24.03 29.61
N ILE A 932 -9.79 23.27 30.08
CA ILE A 932 -10.04 21.88 29.69
C ILE A 932 -11.46 21.68 29.13
N SER A 933 -12.21 22.77 28.92
CA SER A 933 -13.61 22.74 28.48
C SER A 933 -13.83 22.09 27.11
N ARG A 934 -12.77 21.92 26.31
CA ARG A 934 -12.80 21.27 24.98
C ARG A 934 -12.19 19.86 24.96
N GLY A 935 -11.98 19.25 26.12
CA GLY A 935 -11.42 17.90 26.27
C GLY A 935 -9.90 17.90 26.40
N ASP A 936 -9.18 18.48 25.44
CA ASP A 936 -7.71 18.57 25.50
C ASP A 936 -7.25 19.81 26.29
N PRO A 937 -6.28 19.69 27.22
CA PRO A 937 -5.77 20.82 27.99
C PRO A 937 -5.09 21.89 27.14
N GLN A 938 -5.52 23.14 27.29
CA GLN A 938 -5.00 24.29 26.56
C GLN A 938 -4.85 25.53 27.47
N ILE A 939 -4.10 26.53 27.01
CA ILE A 939 -3.97 27.84 27.67
C ILE A 939 -4.63 28.90 26.78
N LYS A 940 -5.60 29.63 27.34
CA LYS A 940 -6.11 30.85 26.71
C LYS A 940 -5.17 31.99 27.07
N ALA A 941 -4.34 32.42 26.11
CA ALA A 941 -3.29 33.39 26.39
C ALA A 941 -3.84 34.83 26.46
N ASP A 942 -3.49 35.52 27.55
CA ASP A 942 -3.70 36.95 27.73
C ASP A 942 -2.49 37.75 27.26
N MET A 943 -1.29 37.17 27.36
CA MET A 943 -0.02 37.81 27.00
C MET A 943 1.03 36.77 26.58
N VAL A 944 1.78 37.09 25.53
CA VAL A 944 2.96 36.35 25.07
C VAL A 944 4.10 37.37 24.94
N ASP A 945 5.26 37.07 25.53
CA ASP A 945 6.43 37.95 25.56
C ASP A 945 7.73 37.13 25.36
N ASP A 946 8.78 37.77 24.84
CA ASP A 946 10.13 37.23 24.64
C ASP A 946 11.13 37.72 25.70
N GLN A 947 10.70 38.67 26.55
CA GLN A 947 11.54 39.23 27.60
C GLN A 947 11.56 38.37 28.86
N PHE A 948 12.68 37.67 29.08
CA PHE A 948 12.96 36.86 30.27
C PHE A 948 13.32 37.72 31.50
N GLN A 949 12.55 38.77 31.80
CA GLN A 949 12.78 39.59 32.99
C GLN A 949 12.29 38.88 34.26
N VAL A 950 13.16 38.81 35.26
CA VAL A 950 12.80 38.37 36.62
C VAL A 950 11.97 39.48 37.25
N MET A 951 10.65 39.35 37.17
CA MET A 951 9.74 40.25 37.85
C MET A 951 9.88 40.07 39.35
N THR A 952 10.10 41.19 40.06
CA THR A 952 10.12 41.19 41.52
C THR A 952 8.69 40.97 42.06
N PRO A 953 8.53 40.52 43.31
CA PRO A 953 7.20 40.44 43.94
C PRO A 953 6.42 41.76 43.90
N GLU A 954 7.12 42.90 43.82
CA GLU A 954 6.55 44.23 43.69
C GLU A 954 6.00 44.51 42.28
N ASP A 955 6.65 43.99 41.23
CA ASP A 955 6.16 44.08 39.84
C ASP A 955 4.90 43.22 39.62
N ILE A 956 4.85 42.05 40.27
CA ILE A 956 3.70 41.14 40.24
C ILE A 956 2.51 41.74 41.00
N ALA A 957 2.77 42.37 42.15
CA ALA A 957 1.74 43.09 42.89
C ALA A 957 1.19 44.28 42.07
N ALA A 958 2.03 45.00 41.34
CA ALA A 958 1.60 46.09 40.47
C ALA A 958 0.73 45.61 39.28
N LEU A 959 1.05 44.46 38.69
CA LEU A 959 0.26 43.85 37.61
C LEU A 959 -1.08 43.27 38.08
N ALA A 960 -1.11 42.64 39.26
CA ALA A 960 -2.35 42.18 39.89
C ALA A 960 -3.27 43.35 40.26
N ASP A 961 -2.71 44.43 40.79
CA ASP A 961 -3.42 45.66 41.14
C ASP A 961 -3.92 46.40 39.87
N GLN A 962 -3.25 46.20 38.72
CA GLN A 962 -3.69 46.72 37.42
C GLN A 962 -4.81 45.87 36.79
N GLN A 963 -4.73 44.54 36.90
CA GLN A 963 -5.82 43.63 36.48
C GLN A 963 -7.09 43.80 37.33
N GLU A 964 -6.97 44.00 38.65
CA GLU A 964 -8.13 44.32 39.50
C GLU A 964 -8.76 45.67 39.15
N ARG A 965 -7.96 46.68 38.78
CA ARG A 965 -8.46 47.98 38.29
C ARG A 965 -9.16 47.87 36.93
N ASP A 966 -8.67 47.02 36.04
CA ASP A 966 -9.30 46.76 34.74
C ASP A 966 -10.59 45.93 34.86
N LEU A 967 -10.70 45.09 35.89
CA LEU A 967 -11.91 44.34 36.25
C LEU A 967 -12.96 45.19 36.99
N ALA A 968 -12.55 46.27 37.65
CA ALA A 968 -13.42 47.15 38.44
C ALA A 968 -14.39 48.03 37.62
N TRP A 969 -14.24 48.13 36.28
CA TRP A 969 -15.21 48.83 35.41
C TRP A 969 -16.55 48.08 35.28
N ARG A 970 -16.66 46.83 35.74
CA ARG A 970 -17.85 45.99 35.48
C ARG A 970 -19.02 46.15 36.45
N HIS A 971 -18.95 46.96 37.51
CA HIS A 971 -20.11 47.14 38.38
C HIS A 971 -20.24 48.57 38.94
N GLU A 972 -21.18 49.33 38.38
CA GLU A 972 -21.97 50.33 39.14
C GLU A 972 -23.44 49.85 39.28
N PRO A 973 -24.16 50.30 40.34
CA PRO A 973 -25.39 49.70 40.83
C PRO A 973 -26.68 50.48 40.47
N ASP A 974 -27.82 49.80 40.58
CA ASP A 974 -29.20 50.20 40.21
C ASP A 974 -29.72 51.58 40.68
N LEU A 975 -30.64 52.16 39.86
CA LEU A 975 -32.03 52.66 40.16
C LEU A 975 -32.51 53.71 39.10
N PRO A 976 -33.83 54.04 38.92
CA PRO A 976 -35.10 53.36 39.26
C PRO A 976 -36.18 53.33 38.13
N ALA A 977 -37.32 52.68 38.43
CA ALA A 977 -38.54 52.49 37.64
C ALA A 977 -39.27 53.74 37.10
N ALA A 978 -40.02 53.59 35.99
CA ALA A 978 -41.49 53.79 35.91
C ALA A 978 -42.09 53.79 34.47
N VAL A 979 -43.38 53.37 34.41
CA VAL A 979 -44.45 53.60 33.39
C VAL A 979 -44.49 52.60 32.22
N THR A 980 -45.13 51.43 32.35
CA THR A 980 -46.58 51.10 32.29
C THR A 980 -47.29 51.47 30.99
N ASN A 981 -47.85 50.44 30.33
CA ASN A 981 -49.22 50.31 29.78
C ASN A 981 -49.19 49.20 28.72
N ALA A 982 -50.21 48.40 28.47
CA ALA A 982 -51.46 48.05 29.13
C ALA A 982 -52.06 46.91 28.27
N ASP A 983 -52.91 46.12 28.91
CA ASP A 983 -54.03 45.35 28.37
C ASP A 983 -53.81 43.97 27.70
N GLU A 984 -54.21 42.96 28.50
CA GLU A 984 -55.20 41.88 28.25
C GLU A 984 -54.95 40.95 27.04
N SER A 985 -55.04 39.62 27.08
CA SER A 985 -55.72 38.61 27.92
C SER A 985 -55.23 37.20 27.48
N PRO A 986 -55.54 36.10 28.20
CA PRO A 986 -54.71 34.90 28.33
C PRO A 986 -55.17 33.70 27.48
N PHE A 987 -54.31 32.68 27.33
CA PHE A 987 -54.80 31.30 27.19
C PHE A 987 -54.16 30.39 28.23
N LEU A 988 -55.05 29.79 29.01
CA LEU A 988 -54.85 29.03 30.23
C LEU A 988 -54.37 27.61 29.93
N PHE A 989 -53.46 27.14 30.77
CA PHE A 989 -53.43 25.74 31.20
C PHE A 989 -53.72 25.71 32.71
N ASP A 990 -54.65 24.83 33.10
CA ASP A 990 -55.19 24.67 34.45
C ASP A 990 -54.41 23.56 35.18
N GLU A 991 -53.74 23.93 36.27
CA GLU A 991 -52.89 23.05 37.09
C GLU A 991 -53.70 22.10 38.02
N GLU A 992 -55.04 22.12 38.04
CA GLU A 992 -55.84 21.20 38.88
C GLU A 992 -56.52 20.02 38.14
N THR A 993 -56.51 19.94 36.80
CA THR A 993 -57.25 18.86 36.09
C THR A 993 -56.46 17.99 35.12
N GLY A 994 -55.23 18.34 34.75
CA GLY A 994 -54.32 17.41 34.07
C GLY A 994 -54.76 16.88 32.69
N GLU A 995 -55.38 17.69 31.82
CA GLU A 995 -55.56 17.34 30.39
C GLU A 995 -55.31 18.53 29.43
N LEU A 996 -54.80 18.21 28.22
CA LEU A 996 -54.40 19.09 27.10
C LEU A 996 -55.32 18.93 25.87
N ALA A 997 -55.64 20.02 25.15
CA ALA A 997 -56.09 19.98 23.74
C ALA A 997 -56.17 21.40 23.13
N GLN A 998 -56.00 21.72 21.84
CA GLN A 998 -55.48 21.13 20.59
C GLN A 998 -55.36 22.31 19.58
N ASP A 999 -54.55 22.14 18.52
CA ASP A 999 -54.43 22.92 17.26
C ASP A 999 -53.51 24.16 17.16
N ALA A 1000 -52.65 24.13 16.12
CA ALA A 1000 -51.80 25.20 15.59
C ALA A 1000 -52.32 25.69 14.23
N PRO A 1001 -52.12 26.99 13.86
CA PRO A 1001 -51.38 27.29 12.62
C PRO A 1001 -50.55 28.61 12.62
N GLU A 1002 -49.70 28.73 11.58
CA GLU A 1002 -48.71 29.77 11.23
C GLU A 1002 -49.19 31.23 11.15
N PRO A 1003 -48.26 32.23 11.14
CA PRO A 1003 -48.55 33.58 10.69
C PRO A 1003 -47.76 34.03 9.43
N GLU A 1004 -48.49 34.65 8.51
CA GLU A 1004 -48.07 35.63 7.50
C GLU A 1004 -48.92 36.91 7.71
N PRO A 1005 -48.76 38.03 6.97
CA PRO A 1005 -47.58 38.79 6.54
C PRO A 1005 -47.82 40.32 6.72
N ALA A 1006 -47.00 41.20 6.12
CA ALA A 1006 -47.35 42.61 5.89
C ALA A 1006 -46.88 43.13 4.50
N PRO A 1007 -47.59 44.11 3.88
CA PRO A 1007 -47.72 44.31 2.43
C PRO A 1007 -46.97 45.56 1.89
N VAL A 1008 -46.49 45.65 0.62
CA VAL A 1008 -47.09 45.84 -0.74
C VAL A 1008 -47.57 47.26 -1.11
N ALA A 1009 -47.03 47.80 -2.22
CA ALA A 1009 -47.68 48.51 -3.35
C ALA A 1009 -46.59 49.28 -4.18
N ASP A 1010 -46.54 49.41 -5.51
CA ASP A 1010 -47.42 49.04 -6.64
C ASP A 1010 -46.63 49.19 -7.96
N VAL A 1011 -46.83 48.28 -8.94
CA VAL A 1011 -47.07 48.62 -10.37
C VAL A 1011 -47.98 47.53 -10.96
N VAL A 1012 -49.01 48.00 -11.68
CA VAL A 1012 -50.17 47.27 -12.22
C VAL A 1012 -50.03 47.16 -13.77
N PRO A 1013 -50.98 46.58 -14.55
CA PRO A 1013 -51.01 45.19 -15.03
C PRO A 1013 -51.18 45.08 -16.57
N ALA A 1014 -51.31 43.87 -17.11
CA ALA A 1014 -52.45 43.50 -17.97
C ALA A 1014 -52.46 42.00 -18.32
N SER A 1015 -53.64 41.42 -18.09
CA SER A 1015 -54.14 40.07 -18.34
C SER A 1015 -54.18 39.63 -19.81
N TYR A 1016 -54.19 38.32 -20.08
CA TYR A 1016 -55.32 37.58 -20.68
C TYR A 1016 -55.07 36.05 -20.71
N SER A 1017 -56.15 35.29 -20.52
CA SER A 1017 -56.31 33.84 -20.71
C SER A 1017 -56.97 33.56 -22.09
N PRO A 1018 -57.47 32.36 -22.43
CA PRO A 1018 -56.86 31.14 -22.97
C PRO A 1018 -57.22 30.86 -24.45
N ASN A 1019 -56.56 29.87 -25.12
CA ASN A 1019 -57.16 28.93 -26.12
C ASN A 1019 -56.10 28.03 -26.82
N SER A 1020 -56.38 26.73 -26.91
CA SER A 1020 -55.91 25.81 -27.99
C SER A 1020 -56.62 26.16 -29.33
N PRO A 1021 -56.30 25.62 -30.55
CA PRO A 1021 -55.46 24.46 -30.92
C PRO A 1021 -54.56 24.62 -32.20
N SER A 1022 -53.74 23.57 -32.48
CA SER A 1022 -53.29 23.04 -33.80
C SER A 1022 -52.57 23.94 -34.83
N ILE A 1023 -51.43 23.43 -35.37
CA ILE A 1023 -51.12 23.19 -36.81
C ILE A 1023 -49.65 22.72 -36.93
N GLU A 1024 -49.48 21.47 -37.36
CA GLU A 1024 -48.30 20.92 -38.09
C GLU A 1024 -48.23 21.55 -39.50
N PRO A 1025 -47.08 21.65 -40.21
CA PRO A 1025 -46.54 20.47 -40.91
C PRO A 1025 -45.03 20.40 -41.29
N GLN A 1026 -44.58 19.15 -41.50
CA GLN A 1026 -43.74 18.59 -42.58
C GLN A 1026 -42.25 18.98 -42.74
N PHE A 1027 -41.37 17.97 -42.72
CA PHE A 1027 -40.89 17.16 -43.87
C PHE A 1027 -40.25 15.88 -43.27
N GLY A 1028 -40.38 14.65 -43.74
CA GLY A 1028 -41.00 14.01 -44.89
C GLY A 1028 -40.38 12.61 -44.97
N ALA A 1029 -41.17 11.57 -44.68
CA ALA A 1029 -40.82 10.18 -44.94
C ALA A 1029 -41.20 9.82 -46.38
N SER A 1030 -40.53 8.84 -46.96
CA SER A 1030 -41.12 7.99 -48.00
C SER A 1030 -40.93 6.53 -47.59
N ASP A 1031 -42.08 5.89 -47.43
CA ASP A 1031 -42.36 4.50 -47.06
C ASP A 1031 -41.94 3.47 -48.11
N GLU A 1032 -41.82 2.21 -47.66
CA GLU A 1032 -42.53 1.01 -48.14
C GLU A 1032 -42.12 -0.15 -47.20
N VAL A 1033 -42.88 -0.47 -46.13
CA VAL A 1033 -44.03 -1.41 -46.00
C VAL A 1033 -43.78 -2.81 -46.60
N VAL A 1034 -43.84 -3.86 -45.77
CA VAL A 1034 -44.86 -4.96 -45.77
C VAL A 1034 -44.37 -6.18 -44.95
N GLU A 1035 -45.16 -6.46 -43.90
CA GLU A 1035 -45.66 -7.74 -43.31
C GLU A 1035 -44.73 -8.84 -42.75
N GLU A 1036 -45.01 -9.13 -41.46
CA GLU A 1036 -45.45 -10.42 -40.89
C GLU A 1036 -45.12 -11.71 -41.67
N ASP A 1037 -44.51 -12.70 -41.01
CA ASP A 1037 -45.30 -13.70 -40.28
C ASP A 1037 -44.44 -14.70 -39.49
N ALA A 1038 -45.11 -15.37 -38.56
CA ALA A 1038 -44.60 -16.29 -37.56
C ALA A 1038 -44.23 -17.70 -38.09
N ALA A 1039 -43.58 -18.45 -37.19
CA ALA A 1039 -43.85 -19.85 -36.83
C ALA A 1039 -42.73 -20.90 -37.05
N GLN A 1040 -42.38 -21.48 -35.90
CA GLN A 1040 -42.33 -22.93 -35.59
C GLN A 1040 -41.19 -23.83 -36.11
N GLU A 1041 -40.43 -24.29 -35.10
CA GLU A 1041 -40.18 -25.69 -34.71
C GLU A 1041 -39.65 -26.74 -35.71
N THR A 1042 -38.68 -27.49 -35.17
CA THR A 1042 -38.39 -28.95 -35.27
C THR A 1042 -36.98 -29.22 -35.81
N ALA A 1043 -36.02 -29.63 -34.97
CA ALA A 1043 -35.82 -30.92 -34.30
C ALA A 1043 -35.06 -31.97 -35.16
N ALA A 1044 -33.93 -32.39 -34.59
CA ALA A 1044 -33.42 -33.76 -34.49
C ALA A 1044 -32.54 -34.38 -35.60
N ASN A 1045 -31.38 -34.85 -35.10
CA ASN A 1045 -30.70 -36.12 -35.36
C ASN A 1045 -29.81 -36.31 -36.60
N GLY A 1046 -28.58 -36.79 -36.33
CA GLY A 1046 -28.16 -38.09 -36.89
C GLY A 1046 -26.78 -38.21 -37.53
N SER A 1047 -25.79 -38.54 -36.70
CA SER A 1047 -24.82 -39.65 -36.88
C SER A 1047 -23.99 -39.84 -38.18
N SER A 1048 -22.67 -39.85 -37.96
CA SER A 1048 -21.71 -40.92 -38.28
C SER A 1048 -21.29 -41.25 -39.73
N ALA A 1049 -19.96 -41.22 -39.90
CA ALA A 1049 -19.07 -42.28 -40.42
C ALA A 1049 -18.72 -42.37 -41.92
N GLN A 1050 -17.39 -42.33 -42.14
CA GLN A 1050 -16.53 -43.30 -42.84
C GLN A 1050 -16.00 -43.07 -44.27
N ASN A 1051 -14.69 -43.37 -44.36
CA ASN A 1051 -13.83 -43.80 -45.49
C ASN A 1051 -13.22 -42.72 -46.39
N GLY A 1052 -11.95 -42.77 -46.82
CA GLY A 1052 -10.84 -43.74 -46.69
C GLY A 1052 -9.60 -43.17 -47.43
N HIS A 1053 -8.38 -43.36 -46.90
CA HIS A 1053 -7.33 -44.31 -47.35
C HIS A 1053 -6.49 -43.95 -48.62
N ASN A 1054 -5.17 -44.23 -48.47
CA ASN A 1054 -4.05 -44.37 -49.43
C ASN A 1054 -3.18 -43.12 -49.71
N GLY A 1055 -1.84 -43.16 -49.67
CA GLY A 1055 -0.93 -44.30 -49.48
C GLY A 1055 0.56 -43.89 -49.41
N HIS A 1056 1.36 -44.84 -48.90
CA HIS A 1056 2.82 -44.89 -48.77
C HIS A 1056 3.61 -44.80 -50.09
N ILE A 1057 4.86 -44.28 -50.03
CA ILE A 1057 6.08 -44.87 -50.62
C ILE A 1057 7.32 -44.53 -49.75
N GLU A 1058 8.12 -45.55 -49.40
CA GLU A 1058 9.44 -45.54 -48.74
C GLU A 1058 10.62 -45.55 -49.74
N MET A 1059 11.83 -45.16 -49.26
CA MET A 1059 13.18 -45.82 -49.38
C MET A 1059 14.31 -44.76 -49.36
N THR A 1060 15.07 -44.56 -48.25
CA THR A 1060 16.39 -45.18 -47.84
C THR A 1060 17.58 -44.82 -48.78
N PHE A 1061 18.82 -44.44 -48.35
CA PHE A 1061 19.77 -44.95 -47.34
C PHE A 1061 20.92 -43.94 -47.01
N ASP A 1062 21.49 -44.07 -45.79
CA ASP A 1062 22.90 -43.91 -45.28
C ASP A 1062 23.67 -42.56 -45.46
N ASP A 1063 24.47 -42.01 -44.53
CA ASP A 1063 25.31 -42.51 -43.41
C ASP A 1063 25.43 -41.46 -42.27
N ASP A 1064 25.65 -41.94 -41.05
CA ASP A 1064 25.73 -41.29 -39.71
C ASP A 1064 27.19 -40.89 -39.32
N PRO A 1065 27.55 -40.45 -38.08
CA PRO A 1065 27.05 -39.43 -37.14
C PRO A 1065 28.15 -38.47 -36.59
N ALA A 1066 27.77 -37.37 -35.92
CA ALA A 1066 28.38 -36.95 -34.64
C ALA A 1066 27.53 -35.90 -33.89
N ASP A 1067 27.11 -36.29 -32.69
CA ASP A 1067 26.67 -35.51 -31.53
C ASP A 1067 25.44 -34.59 -31.67
N ASP A 1068 24.26 -35.18 -31.47
CA ASP A 1068 23.29 -34.69 -30.49
C ASP A 1068 22.17 -35.75 -30.34
N GLU A 1069 22.05 -36.36 -29.15
CA GLU A 1069 20.85 -37.13 -28.83
C GLU A 1069 20.31 -36.85 -27.41
N PRO A 1070 18.98 -36.99 -27.26
CA PRO A 1070 18.15 -36.33 -26.29
C PRO A 1070 17.85 -37.24 -25.09
N ALA A 1071 17.22 -36.67 -24.06
CA ALA A 1071 16.74 -37.43 -22.92
C ALA A 1071 15.62 -38.42 -23.35
N PRO A 1072 15.65 -39.69 -22.90
CA PRO A 1072 14.68 -40.68 -23.31
C PRO A 1072 13.30 -40.43 -22.69
N ALA A 1073 12.28 -40.54 -23.54
CA ALA A 1073 10.88 -40.68 -23.16
C ALA A 1073 10.66 -42.04 -22.48
N TRP A 1074 10.00 -42.03 -21.33
CA TRP A 1074 9.51 -43.24 -20.67
C TRP A 1074 7.99 -43.18 -20.61
N THR A 1075 7.35 -43.77 -21.62
CA THR A 1075 5.96 -44.22 -21.55
C THR A 1075 5.99 -45.75 -21.51
N GLU A 1076 5.88 -46.32 -20.31
CA GLU A 1076 5.39 -47.68 -20.14
C GLU A 1076 4.22 -47.63 -19.14
N GLU A 1077 3.04 -47.99 -19.64
CA GLU A 1077 1.83 -48.22 -18.85
C GLU A 1077 2.08 -49.35 -17.85
N ILE A 1078 2.05 -49.05 -16.55
CA ILE A 1078 1.97 -50.08 -15.51
C ILE A 1078 0.49 -50.38 -15.26
N ARG A 1079 0.05 -51.56 -15.68
CA ARG A 1079 -1.20 -52.17 -15.22
C ARG A 1079 -1.04 -52.58 -13.76
N LEU A 1080 -1.95 -52.13 -12.91
CA LEU A 1080 -2.11 -52.63 -11.54
C LEU A 1080 -2.85 -53.97 -11.61
N ASP A 1081 -2.23 -55.04 -11.11
CA ASP A 1081 -2.92 -56.28 -10.75
C ASP A 1081 -3.66 -56.06 -9.42
N ASP A 1082 -4.94 -56.43 -9.39
CA ASP A 1082 -5.80 -56.40 -8.20
C ASP A 1082 -5.24 -57.33 -7.11
N GLY A 1083 -4.75 -56.80 -5.98
CA GLY A 1083 -4.47 -57.70 -4.85
C GLY A 1083 -3.71 -57.26 -3.61
N ASP A 1084 -3.00 -56.12 -3.56
CA ASP A 1084 -2.16 -55.80 -2.39
C ASP A 1084 -2.60 -54.53 -1.62
N GLU A 1085 -2.53 -54.67 -0.30
CA GLU A 1085 -3.05 -53.78 0.74
C GLU A 1085 -2.44 -52.36 0.72
N ASN A 1086 -3.19 -51.41 1.31
CA ASN A 1086 -2.84 -50.01 1.52
C ASN A 1086 -1.34 -49.77 1.82
N PRO A 1087 -0.58 -49.07 0.95
CA PRO A 1087 0.85 -48.84 1.15
C PRO A 1087 1.21 -47.87 2.29
N PHE A 1088 0.23 -47.39 3.06
CA PHE A 1088 0.43 -46.41 4.14
C PHE A 1088 -0.22 -46.81 5.48
N ALA A 1089 -0.51 -48.10 5.70
CA ALA A 1089 -1.04 -48.56 6.98
C ALA A 1089 -0.02 -48.51 8.15
N ASP A 1090 1.28 -48.36 7.87
CA ASP A 1090 2.35 -48.38 8.89
C ASP A 1090 3.14 -47.06 8.96
N ILE A 1091 2.46 -45.95 9.28
CA ILE A 1091 3.13 -44.80 9.91
C ILE A 1091 2.63 -44.70 11.35
N ASP A 1092 2.92 -45.75 12.12
CA ASP A 1092 2.93 -45.72 13.58
C ASP A 1092 4.38 -45.51 14.06
N ASN A 1093 4.54 -44.66 15.05
CA ASN A 1093 5.75 -43.86 15.32
C ASN A 1093 6.85 -44.64 16.09
N ARG A 1094 7.14 -45.91 15.75
CA ARG A 1094 8.09 -46.76 16.50
C ARG A 1094 8.91 -47.68 15.60
N GLY A 1095 10.12 -47.23 15.22
CA GLY A 1095 11.17 -48.11 14.68
C GLY A 1095 11.89 -47.62 13.43
N MET A 1096 12.13 -46.32 13.26
CA MET A 1096 12.94 -45.85 12.13
C MET A 1096 14.40 -46.27 12.32
N ILE A 1097 14.89 -47.10 11.39
CA ILE A 1097 16.32 -47.38 11.20
C ILE A 1097 16.93 -46.12 10.60
N HIS A 1098 17.79 -45.42 11.33
CA HIS A 1098 18.56 -44.30 10.77
C HIS A 1098 19.65 -44.85 9.85
N ARG A 1099 19.73 -44.34 8.63
CA ARG A 1099 20.76 -44.70 7.66
C ARG A 1099 21.67 -43.52 7.40
N HIS A 1100 22.94 -43.82 7.13
CA HIS A 1100 23.91 -42.87 6.58
C HIS A 1100 24.28 -43.29 5.16
N ILE A 1101 23.93 -42.45 4.18
CA ILE A 1101 24.17 -42.70 2.76
C ILE A 1101 25.44 -41.96 2.31
N THR A 1102 26.48 -42.69 1.94
CA THR A 1102 27.67 -42.10 1.29
C THR A 1102 27.64 -42.38 -0.21
N VAL A 1103 27.55 -41.31 -1.01
CA VAL A 1103 27.62 -41.39 -2.47
C VAL A 1103 29.01 -40.98 -2.92
N GLN A 1104 29.73 -41.83 -3.64
CA GLN A 1104 31.10 -41.56 -4.06
C GLN A 1104 31.27 -41.54 -5.59
N PHE A 1105 32.15 -40.69 -6.13
CA PHE A 1105 32.50 -40.75 -7.55
C PHE A 1105 33.92 -40.20 -7.82
N PRO A 1106 34.60 -40.68 -8.88
CA PRO A 1106 35.95 -40.24 -9.19
C PRO A 1106 35.96 -38.81 -9.75
N ARG A 1107 36.92 -38.02 -9.27
CA ARG A 1107 37.18 -36.66 -9.75
C ARG A 1107 37.63 -36.70 -11.21
N SER A 1108 37.01 -35.87 -12.05
CA SER A 1108 37.41 -35.74 -13.45
C SER A 1108 38.48 -34.66 -13.64
N ASN A 1109 39.08 -34.58 -14.83
CA ASN A 1109 40.02 -33.50 -15.18
C ASN A 1109 39.29 -32.17 -15.49
N ASP A 1110 37.97 -32.12 -15.37
CA ASP A 1110 37.12 -30.95 -15.62
C ASP A 1110 36.35 -30.56 -14.36
N ALA A 1111 36.78 -29.46 -13.74
CA ALA A 1111 36.20 -28.96 -12.49
C ALA A 1111 34.73 -28.53 -12.62
N GLU A 1112 34.31 -28.06 -13.80
CA GLU A 1112 32.93 -27.60 -14.02
C GLU A 1112 31.98 -28.80 -14.15
N LYS A 1113 32.45 -29.88 -14.80
CA LYS A 1113 31.72 -31.15 -14.88
C LYS A 1113 31.53 -31.79 -13.49
N ASP A 1114 32.57 -31.77 -12.65
CA ASP A 1114 32.47 -32.27 -11.27
C ASP A 1114 31.53 -31.41 -10.42
N ARG A 1115 31.54 -30.08 -10.59
CA ARG A 1115 30.62 -29.16 -9.89
C ARG A 1115 29.16 -29.41 -10.26
N ARG A 1116 28.87 -29.65 -11.55
CA ARG A 1116 27.51 -30.00 -12.01
C ARG A 1116 27.05 -31.35 -11.47
N ARG A 1117 27.94 -32.35 -11.42
CA ARG A 1117 27.63 -33.67 -10.82
C ARG A 1117 27.36 -33.57 -9.32
N LEU A 1118 28.18 -32.82 -8.58
CA LEU A 1118 27.95 -32.56 -7.15
C LEU A 1118 26.58 -31.93 -6.91
N ARG A 1119 26.24 -30.87 -7.67
CA ARG A 1119 24.95 -30.20 -7.53
C ARG A 1119 23.78 -31.14 -7.86
N ARG A 1120 23.91 -31.98 -8.89
CA ARG A 1120 22.87 -32.95 -9.27
C ARG A 1120 22.65 -34.01 -8.19
N LEU A 1121 23.72 -34.57 -7.63
CA LEU A 1121 23.65 -35.56 -6.55
C LEU A 1121 23.08 -34.97 -5.26
N HIS A 1122 23.54 -33.77 -4.90
CA HIS A 1122 23.04 -33.04 -3.75
C HIS A 1122 21.54 -32.73 -3.87
N ASN A 1123 21.11 -32.17 -5.00
CA ASN A 1123 19.70 -31.89 -5.26
C ASN A 1123 18.84 -33.16 -5.28
N LEU A 1124 19.37 -34.28 -5.78
CA LEU A 1124 18.67 -35.56 -5.77
C LEU A 1124 18.49 -36.09 -4.35
N LEU A 1125 19.53 -36.05 -3.52
CA LEU A 1125 19.46 -36.52 -2.13
C LEU A 1125 18.46 -35.69 -1.30
N ILE A 1126 18.43 -34.37 -1.44
CA ILE A 1126 17.48 -33.52 -0.70
C ILE A 1126 16.06 -33.53 -1.28
N LYS A 1127 15.84 -34.10 -2.48
CA LYS A 1127 14.52 -34.22 -3.10
C LYS A 1127 13.60 -35.20 -2.37
N TYR A 1128 14.19 -36.19 -1.69
CA TYR A 1128 13.46 -37.20 -0.93
C TYR A 1128 13.50 -36.81 0.55
N PRO A 1129 12.40 -36.29 1.14
CA PRO A 1129 12.39 -35.88 2.54
C PRO A 1129 12.45 -37.10 3.46
N GLY A 1130 13.26 -37.03 4.51
CA GLY A 1130 13.38 -38.10 5.52
C GLY A 1130 14.36 -37.74 6.64
N THR A 1131 14.74 -38.73 7.44
CA THR A 1131 15.61 -38.58 8.64
C THR A 1131 17.00 -39.18 8.48
N ASP A 1132 17.33 -39.72 7.31
CA ASP A 1132 18.63 -40.31 7.00
C ASP A 1132 19.65 -39.21 6.71
N THR A 1133 20.91 -39.44 7.11
CA THR A 1133 22.01 -38.51 6.86
C THR A 1133 22.78 -38.92 5.60
N PHE A 1134 23.46 -37.98 4.94
CA PHE A 1134 24.23 -38.32 3.75
C PHE A 1134 25.49 -37.48 3.57
N ASP A 1135 26.47 -38.10 2.91
CA ASP A 1135 27.77 -37.53 2.56
C ASP A 1135 28.07 -37.79 1.07
N ILE A 1136 28.76 -36.84 0.42
CA ILE A 1136 29.24 -37.03 -0.96
C ILE A 1136 30.77 -37.07 -0.97
N ARG A 1137 31.36 -38.17 -1.46
CA ARG A 1137 32.81 -38.39 -1.50
C ARG A 1137 33.37 -38.33 -2.93
N LEU A 1138 34.24 -37.36 -3.19
CA LEU A 1138 35.03 -37.29 -4.42
C LEU A 1138 36.34 -38.08 -4.24
N THR A 1139 36.58 -39.08 -5.10
CA THR A 1139 37.81 -39.90 -5.05
C THR A 1139 38.83 -39.47 -6.12
N GLY A 1140 40.11 -39.31 -5.77
CA GLY A 1140 41.15 -38.91 -6.75
C GLY A 1140 42.36 -38.14 -6.21
N LYS A 1141 43.38 -37.93 -7.05
CA LYS A 1141 44.61 -37.20 -6.66
C LYS A 1141 44.35 -35.68 -6.54
N PRO A 1142 44.95 -34.97 -5.54
CA PRO A 1142 45.95 -35.43 -4.58
C PRO A 1142 45.38 -36.08 -3.30
N ARG A 1143 44.07 -36.01 -3.05
CA ARG A 1143 43.39 -36.65 -1.91
C ARG A 1143 41.90 -36.79 -2.18
N ASP A 1144 41.29 -37.79 -1.54
CA ASP A 1144 39.83 -37.94 -1.49
C ASP A 1144 39.23 -36.84 -0.60
N ILE A 1145 38.07 -36.33 -1.00
CA ILE A 1145 37.35 -35.24 -0.29
C ILE A 1145 35.94 -35.75 0.00
N THR A 1146 35.60 -35.86 1.28
CA THR A 1146 34.21 -36.07 1.72
C THR A 1146 33.59 -34.73 2.08
N ILE A 1147 32.41 -34.46 1.53
CA ILE A 1147 31.59 -33.31 1.84
C ILE A 1147 30.38 -33.82 2.62
N SER A 1148 30.30 -33.47 3.90
CA SER A 1148 29.22 -33.87 4.79
C SER A 1148 28.18 -32.77 4.94
N TYR A 1149 26.91 -33.15 5.01
CA TYR A 1149 25.77 -32.22 5.09
C TYR A 1149 24.98 -32.41 6.39
N PRO A 1150 25.55 -32.04 7.57
CA PRO A 1150 25.00 -32.42 8.87
C PRO A 1150 23.65 -31.77 9.23
N GLN A 1151 23.22 -30.73 8.49
CA GLN A 1151 21.94 -30.04 8.69
C GLN A 1151 20.89 -30.41 7.63
N GLN A 1152 21.19 -31.35 6.74
CA GLN A 1152 20.29 -31.78 5.68
C GLN A 1152 20.11 -33.29 5.75
N THR A 1153 18.88 -33.74 5.51
CA THR A 1153 18.51 -35.13 5.60
C THR A 1153 17.85 -35.59 4.30
N THR A 1154 17.80 -36.90 4.11
CA THR A 1154 17.16 -37.56 2.99
C THR A 1154 16.28 -38.69 3.51
N GLY A 1155 15.32 -39.15 2.71
CA GLY A 1155 14.53 -40.35 2.98
C GLY A 1155 14.99 -41.47 2.08
N PHE A 1156 15.63 -42.50 2.64
CA PHE A 1156 16.01 -43.66 1.86
C PHE A 1156 14.76 -44.40 1.34
N CYS A 1157 14.65 -44.49 0.01
CA CYS A 1157 13.67 -45.32 -0.68
C CYS A 1157 14.32 -46.00 -1.90
N GLN A 1158 13.66 -47.04 -2.43
CA GLN A 1158 14.19 -47.79 -3.57
C GLN A 1158 14.35 -46.93 -4.84
N ASP A 1159 13.51 -45.91 -5.01
CA ASP A 1159 13.59 -44.97 -6.13
C ASP A 1159 14.85 -44.09 -6.03
N LEU A 1160 15.16 -43.57 -4.84
CA LEU A 1160 16.38 -42.79 -4.59
C LEU A 1160 17.62 -43.64 -4.85
N LEU A 1161 17.63 -44.90 -4.38
CA LEU A 1161 18.74 -45.82 -4.63
C LEU A 1161 18.94 -46.01 -6.14
N THR A 1162 17.87 -46.34 -6.87
CA THR A 1162 17.92 -46.57 -8.33
C THR A 1162 18.43 -45.33 -9.08
N ASP A 1163 18.00 -44.13 -8.68
CA ASP A 1163 18.47 -42.88 -9.30
C ASP A 1163 19.93 -42.56 -8.96
N LEU A 1164 20.40 -42.85 -7.75
CA LEU A 1164 21.79 -42.69 -7.36
C LEU A 1164 22.70 -43.66 -8.12
N GLU A 1165 22.33 -44.94 -8.18
CA GLU A 1165 23.06 -45.98 -8.91
C GLU A 1165 23.15 -45.66 -10.41
N ARG A 1166 22.11 -45.06 -11.00
CA ARG A 1166 22.15 -44.59 -12.39
C ARG A 1166 23.18 -43.48 -12.61
N ILE A 1167 23.43 -42.63 -11.61
CA ILE A 1167 24.35 -41.48 -11.74
C ILE A 1167 25.79 -41.87 -11.43
N VAL A 1168 26.03 -42.68 -10.39
CA VAL A 1168 27.38 -43.01 -9.91
C VAL A 1168 27.79 -44.48 -10.09
N GLY A 1169 26.87 -45.40 -10.38
CA GLY A 1169 27.09 -46.84 -10.38
C GLY A 1169 26.76 -47.48 -9.02
N GLU A 1170 26.35 -48.75 -9.04
CA GLU A 1170 25.91 -49.52 -7.85
C GLU A 1170 27.02 -49.60 -6.79
N GLU A 1171 28.27 -49.84 -7.20
CA GLU A 1171 29.42 -49.94 -6.29
C GLU A 1171 29.82 -48.63 -5.60
N ASN A 1172 29.13 -47.54 -5.93
CA ASN A 1172 29.46 -46.17 -5.53
C ASN A 1172 28.41 -45.54 -4.60
N VAL A 1173 27.41 -46.32 -4.19
CA VAL A 1173 26.44 -45.93 -3.15
C VAL A 1173 26.65 -46.85 -1.95
N ILE A 1174 27.04 -46.27 -0.81
CA ILE A 1174 27.28 -47.01 0.43
C ILE A 1174 26.22 -46.59 1.44
N ILE A 1175 25.48 -47.55 1.98
CA ILE A 1175 24.44 -47.30 2.97
C ILE A 1175 24.87 -48.02 4.25
N ILE A 1176 24.97 -47.26 5.35
CA ILE A 1176 25.26 -47.80 6.68
C ILE A 1176 24.01 -47.60 7.52
N GLU A 1177 23.47 -48.67 8.09
CA GLU A 1177 22.37 -48.59 9.05
C GLU A 1177 22.95 -48.40 10.45
N ASP A 1178 22.56 -47.33 11.14
CA ASP A 1178 22.95 -47.09 12.54
C ASP A 1178 22.14 -48.05 13.45
N GLU A 1179 22.83 -48.95 14.16
CA GLU A 1179 22.18 -49.76 15.21
C GLU A 1179 21.66 -48.83 16.32
N PRO A 1180 20.43 -49.01 16.82
CA PRO A 1180 19.86 -48.13 17.82
C PRO A 1180 20.64 -48.22 19.15
N HIS A 1181 21.39 -47.16 19.46
CA HIS A 1181 21.99 -46.97 20.78
C HIS A 1181 20.89 -46.79 21.84
N ILE A 1182 20.61 -47.85 22.60
CA ILE A 1182 19.91 -47.76 23.88
C ILE A 1182 20.85 -47.06 24.87
N GLN A 1183 20.64 -45.77 25.11
CA GLN A 1183 21.19 -45.08 26.28
C GLN A 1183 20.05 -44.77 27.25
N ASP A 1184 20.12 -45.43 28.40
CA ASP A 1184 19.28 -45.25 29.58
C ASP A 1184 19.26 -43.79 30.05
N ALA A 1185 18.08 -43.39 30.52
CA ALA A 1185 17.82 -42.11 31.16
C ALA A 1185 18.70 -41.85 32.40
N SER A 1186 19.33 -40.68 32.45
CA SER A 1186 19.68 -39.96 33.69
C SER A 1186 19.77 -38.47 33.44
#